data_AF-A0A0G0C3L8-F1
#
_entry.id   AF-A0A0G0C3L8-F1
#
_cell.length_a   1.000
_cell.length_b   1.000
_cell.length_c   1.000
_cell.angle_alpha   90.00
_cell.angle_beta   90.00
_cell.angle_gamma   90.00
#
_symmetry.space_group_name_H-M   'P 1'
#
loop_
_entity.id
_entity.type
_entity.pdbx_description
1 polymer ?
#
loop_
_entity_poly.entity_id
_entity_poly.type
_entity_poly.pdbx_seq_one_letter_code
_entity_poly.pdbx_strand_id
1 'polypeptide(L)'
;MKRLLFFTILFLFSFFFTKNVFAATEFISVIDPDNGSGTDYTSLSAWEAANQVDLTAATTLVIAGSLTRGTIADGTPITQTTTGATAVCVHHTETQMLISTLSGTPNATDTWFPTVDGSDATNAWTPTDAGDSAIAIAKCRSTAGTADTTAVTVDGWTTSATNYIKIWTDPSENYRHQGKWDEGKYRLSITSGNAMTILENYIRIEGLQVYNSDLTYGDGIRFDGGGELWIYQSILQGNPSATDGCRGVYLDAMYDSTVKIYNNVMYGWNSNDIYYQYLANVSSSAILYIYNNTFYGGNEHGLNLVDGTKDVVFLKNNISYNSGSNDYNLSNNSITSSNNLSSDATSPDAAYQNQIVHFTDEANQDFHLDSADTGARNQGIILYDSGDDANLNFTTDIDNNARLDSAGTWDIGADEGITKVYRSVGPSATTALATGGTYGNVEIKPAYVSGSTTNIADYVATFWSDLPTNVGVGDALQYDDDDDGDIDASDSIVFITKRIDASHYSVRTVSGTAPASTLAPDSDWSIFRSYTSLFNAEAGTENTGIDADLVNFDTWSGGKNLQTGQEQWNIAAYAGQGGVADTVALETLSWTTTADSYIKVYTPTRSDEVGVSQRHSGAWDATKYNLSTGTGSASLRISANYTIVDGLQVTNSGIASTDDCINIYGYRNYVTIRNSIIKGGNNGIINAASGVDYGGHKFYNNIVYGTYLGGIRIYLSGADPVASYIYNNTVYNCNTSNNSWRGGIEPDGNGITKNNIAIGNQAYDFTASTNQSYNISSDATAVGTGSLASQTLSNIAFVSTTSGEYRHRPLQRPIHPIQHRH
;
A
#
# COMPACT_ATOMS: atom_id res chain seq x y z
N MET A 1 -10.50 79.21 31.13
CA MET A 1 -10.40 79.24 29.66
C MET A 1 -9.72 77.95 29.22
N LYS A 2 -10.26 77.28 28.20
CA LYS A 2 -9.95 75.94 27.66
C LYS A 2 -10.87 74.79 28.11
N ARG A 3 -11.60 74.33 27.08
CA ARG A 3 -12.70 73.37 26.97
C ARG A 3 -12.31 71.96 27.43
N LEU A 4 -13.25 71.24 28.04
CA LEU A 4 -13.22 69.78 28.04
C LEU A 4 -14.56 69.24 27.51
N LEU A 5 -14.41 68.30 26.59
CA LEU A 5 -15.38 67.73 25.67
C LEU A 5 -16.35 66.79 26.39
N PHE A 6 -17.64 66.86 26.07
CA PHE A 6 -18.63 65.83 26.38
C PHE A 6 -18.40 64.63 25.45
N PHE A 7 -18.21 63.44 26.01
CA PHE A 7 -18.39 62.17 25.30
C PHE A 7 -19.38 61.32 26.08
N THR A 8 -20.55 61.13 25.48
CA THR A 8 -21.60 60.22 25.92
C THR A 8 -21.15 58.80 25.57
N ILE A 9 -20.93 57.95 26.58
CA ILE A 9 -20.68 56.52 26.39
C ILE A 9 -22.02 55.83 26.15
N LEU A 10 -22.26 55.41 24.91
CA LEU A 10 -23.33 54.49 24.54
C LEU A 10 -22.75 53.06 24.64
N PHE A 11 -23.14 52.30 25.66
CA PHE A 11 -22.81 50.87 25.76
C PHE A 11 -23.60 50.11 24.69
N LEU A 12 -22.95 49.77 23.58
CA LEU A 12 -23.45 48.77 22.64
C LEU A 12 -23.11 47.39 23.22
N PHE A 13 -24.11 46.69 23.77
CA PHE A 13 -24.00 45.26 24.04
C PHE A 13 -23.93 44.53 22.69
N SER A 14 -22.72 44.22 22.24
CA SER A 14 -22.51 43.26 21.15
C SER A 14 -22.82 41.87 21.71
N PHE A 15 -23.97 41.30 21.34
CA PHE A 15 -24.21 39.87 21.48
C PHE A 15 -23.22 39.16 20.55
N PHE A 16 -22.05 38.78 21.08
CA PHE A 16 -21.25 37.73 20.49
C PHE A 16 -22.04 36.43 20.64
N PHE A 17 -22.85 36.08 19.64
CA PHE A 17 -23.14 34.68 19.41
C PHE A 17 -21.80 34.04 19.04
N THR A 18 -21.21 33.29 19.96
CA THR A 18 -20.22 32.28 19.61
C THR A 18 -20.97 31.32 18.68
N LYS A 19 -20.80 31.50 17.37
CA LYS A 19 -21.10 30.45 16.40
C LYS A 19 -20.12 29.34 16.81
N ASN A 20 -20.59 28.34 17.54
CA ASN A 20 -19.82 27.12 17.72
C ASN A 20 -19.58 26.63 16.30
N VAL A 21 -18.34 26.77 15.82
CA VAL A 21 -17.91 26.14 14.58
C VAL A 21 -17.78 24.68 14.95
N PHE A 22 -18.89 23.94 14.81
CA PHE A 22 -18.85 22.49 14.87
C PHE A 22 -17.88 22.04 13.77
N ALA A 23 -16.90 21.19 14.12
CA ALA A 23 -16.08 20.55 13.09
C ALA A 23 -17.03 19.71 12.23
N ALA A 24 -16.88 19.75 10.90
CA ALA A 24 -17.71 18.92 10.05
C ALA A 24 -17.31 17.45 10.23
N THR A 25 -18.31 16.59 10.40
CA THR A 25 -18.17 15.14 10.59
C THR A 25 -18.54 14.41 9.31
N GLU A 26 -17.73 13.44 8.93
CA GLU A 26 -17.96 12.58 7.77
C GLU A 26 -19.10 11.60 8.05
N PHE A 27 -20.12 11.59 7.19
CA PHE A 27 -21.11 10.53 7.11
C PHE A 27 -20.69 9.54 6.01
N ILE A 28 -20.29 8.33 6.41
CA ILE A 28 -19.67 7.36 5.51
C ILE A 28 -20.68 6.30 5.09
N SER A 29 -21.10 6.32 3.83
CA SER A 29 -21.86 5.24 3.22
C SER A 29 -20.96 4.29 2.43
N VAL A 30 -21.18 2.99 2.55
CA VAL A 30 -20.45 1.94 1.82
C VAL A 30 -21.20 1.60 0.53
N ILE A 31 -20.52 1.80 -0.60
CA ILE A 31 -21.00 1.45 -1.93
C ILE A 31 -20.30 0.16 -2.36
N ASP A 32 -21.07 -0.90 -2.62
CA ASP A 32 -20.54 -2.21 -3.00
C ASP A 32 -21.47 -2.94 -3.99
N PRO A 33 -21.11 -3.01 -5.28
CA PRO A 33 -21.89 -3.70 -6.31
C PRO A 33 -22.15 -5.17 -6.01
N ASP A 34 -21.33 -5.80 -5.18
CA ASP A 34 -21.48 -7.20 -4.77
C ASP A 34 -22.46 -7.39 -3.61
N ASN A 35 -22.94 -6.29 -3.01
CA ASN A 35 -23.81 -6.31 -1.84
C ASN A 35 -23.22 -7.14 -0.68
N GLY A 36 -21.92 -6.95 -0.41
CA GLY A 36 -21.22 -7.58 0.71
C GLY A 36 -21.75 -7.16 2.09
N SER A 37 -21.16 -7.71 3.14
CA SER A 37 -21.56 -7.39 4.53
C SER A 37 -21.26 -5.93 4.88
N GLY A 38 -22.25 -5.20 5.39
CA GLY A 38 -22.11 -3.78 5.73
C GLY A 38 -22.18 -2.84 4.53
N THR A 39 -22.81 -3.27 3.43
CA THR A 39 -23.12 -2.44 2.28
C THR A 39 -24.37 -1.60 2.54
N ASP A 40 -24.28 -0.31 2.26
CA ASP A 40 -25.42 0.61 2.33
C ASP A 40 -26.10 0.72 0.95
N TYR A 41 -25.31 0.81 -0.13
CA TYR A 41 -25.80 0.95 -1.50
C TYR A 41 -25.05 0.02 -2.46
N THR A 42 -25.76 -0.52 -3.46
CA THR A 42 -25.19 -1.42 -4.47
C THR A 42 -24.68 -0.71 -5.72
N SER A 43 -24.84 0.61 -5.80
CA SER A 43 -24.21 1.43 -6.84
C SER A 43 -24.04 2.86 -6.35
N LEU A 44 -23.09 3.58 -6.94
CA LEU A 44 -22.85 4.98 -6.67
C LEU A 44 -24.05 5.84 -7.08
N SER A 45 -24.72 5.49 -8.18
CA SER A 45 -25.97 6.14 -8.60
C SER A 45 -27.11 5.96 -7.59
N ALA A 46 -27.23 4.79 -6.96
CA ALA A 46 -28.25 4.59 -5.91
C ALA A 46 -27.95 5.40 -4.64
N TRP A 47 -26.67 5.50 -4.25
CA TRP A 47 -26.24 6.34 -3.13
C TRP A 47 -26.52 7.82 -3.40
N GLU A 48 -26.18 8.29 -4.59
CA GLU A 48 -26.39 9.67 -5.03
C GLU A 48 -27.87 10.04 -4.92
N ALA A 49 -28.76 9.25 -5.51
CA ALA A 49 -30.19 9.54 -5.55
C ALA A 49 -30.88 9.49 -4.17
N ALA A 50 -30.33 8.73 -3.22
CA ALA A 50 -30.96 8.52 -1.91
C ALA A 50 -30.58 9.59 -0.88
N ASN A 51 -29.38 10.17 -0.96
CA ASN A 51 -28.82 10.98 0.13
C ASN A 51 -28.86 12.50 -0.09
N GLN A 52 -29.34 12.99 -1.24
CA GLN A 52 -29.32 14.41 -1.62
C GLN A 52 -29.90 15.33 -0.53
N VAL A 53 -29.08 16.25 0.00
CA VAL A 53 -29.49 17.27 0.98
C VAL A 53 -28.63 18.54 0.91
N ASP A 54 -29.09 19.61 1.56
CA ASP A 54 -28.26 20.77 1.87
C ASP A 54 -27.31 20.44 3.04
N LEU A 55 -26.04 20.15 2.73
CA LEU A 55 -25.00 19.84 3.72
C LEU A 55 -24.56 21.08 4.51
N THR A 56 -24.85 22.29 4.03
CA THR A 56 -24.48 23.55 4.68
C THR A 56 -25.54 24.01 5.69
N ALA A 57 -26.73 23.44 5.64
CA ALA A 57 -27.81 23.78 6.55
C ALA A 57 -27.45 23.40 7.99
N ALA A 58 -27.64 24.34 8.93
CA ALA A 58 -27.49 24.07 10.37
C ALA A 58 -28.51 23.03 10.89
N THR A 59 -29.47 22.65 10.05
CA THR A 59 -30.49 21.64 10.31
C THR A 59 -30.14 20.27 9.72
N THR A 60 -28.98 20.13 9.07
CA THR A 60 -28.41 18.88 8.57
C THR A 60 -27.24 18.49 9.46
N LEU A 61 -27.34 17.35 10.14
CA LEU A 61 -26.33 16.89 11.09
C LEU A 61 -25.99 15.41 10.89
N VAL A 62 -24.76 15.05 11.22
CA VAL A 62 -24.34 13.65 11.41
C VAL A 62 -24.36 13.35 12.90
N ILE A 63 -25.13 12.35 13.31
CA ILE A 63 -25.27 11.89 14.69
C ILE A 63 -24.51 10.56 14.84
N ALA A 64 -23.51 10.49 15.71
CA ALA A 64 -22.92 9.19 16.04
C ALA A 64 -23.84 8.41 16.99
N GLY A 65 -23.88 7.09 16.87
CA GLY A 65 -24.74 6.25 17.69
C GLY A 65 -24.85 4.84 17.14
N SER A 66 -25.96 4.17 17.46
CA SER A 66 -26.30 2.89 16.82
C SER A 66 -27.79 2.63 16.88
N LEU A 67 -28.27 1.83 15.95
CA LEU A 67 -29.62 1.31 15.98
C LEU A 67 -29.71 0.23 17.07
N THR A 68 -30.32 0.56 18.20
CA THR A 68 -30.46 -0.38 19.32
C THR A 68 -31.68 -1.28 19.16
N ARG A 69 -32.65 -0.86 18.33
CA ARG A 69 -33.91 -1.59 18.12
C ARG A 69 -34.49 -1.33 16.73
N GLY A 70 -35.05 -2.38 16.12
CA GLY A 70 -35.91 -2.25 14.95
C GLY A 70 -35.19 -1.77 13.69
N THR A 71 -35.83 -0.90 12.90
CA THR A 71 -35.34 -0.28 11.65
C THR A 71 -35.86 1.14 11.52
N ILE A 72 -35.08 2.05 10.95
CA ILE A 72 -35.52 3.40 10.58
C ILE A 72 -35.28 3.54 9.08
N ALA A 73 -36.34 3.67 8.28
CA ALA A 73 -36.18 3.79 6.83
C ALA A 73 -35.74 5.19 6.42
N ASP A 74 -35.01 5.30 5.31
CA ASP A 74 -34.64 6.57 4.70
C ASP A 74 -35.87 7.44 4.40
N GLY A 75 -35.75 8.74 4.61
CA GLY A 75 -36.83 9.72 4.51
C GLY A 75 -37.84 9.71 5.66
N THR A 76 -37.67 8.85 6.67
CA THR A 76 -38.62 8.76 7.80
C THR A 76 -38.50 9.97 8.74
N PRO A 77 -39.62 10.66 9.08
CA PRO A 77 -39.64 11.63 10.17
C PRO A 77 -39.33 10.94 11.50
N ILE A 78 -38.40 11.52 12.27
CA ILE A 78 -37.94 11.00 13.55
C ILE A 78 -38.10 12.04 14.66
N THR A 79 -38.23 11.56 15.90
CA THR A 79 -38.38 12.39 17.10
C THR A 79 -37.52 11.86 18.24
N GLN A 80 -36.96 12.75 19.07
CA GLN A 80 -36.28 12.38 20.31
C GLN A 80 -37.24 12.19 21.49
N THR A 81 -36.98 11.18 22.32
CA THR A 81 -37.85 10.78 23.44
C THR A 81 -38.07 11.85 24.50
N THR A 82 -37.03 12.57 24.95
CA THR A 82 -37.17 13.57 26.03
C THR A 82 -37.21 15.01 25.51
N THR A 83 -36.27 15.41 24.65
CA THR A 83 -36.24 16.78 24.10
C THR A 83 -37.41 17.09 23.17
N GLY A 84 -37.99 16.08 22.52
CA GLY A 84 -38.98 16.25 21.47
C GLY A 84 -38.42 16.90 20.20
N ALA A 85 -37.09 16.97 20.03
CA ALA A 85 -36.47 17.42 18.79
C ALA A 85 -36.95 16.52 17.63
N THR A 86 -37.20 17.10 16.45
CA THR A 86 -37.69 16.39 15.27
C THR A 86 -36.75 16.59 14.10
N ALA A 87 -36.59 15.57 13.26
CA ALA A 87 -35.81 15.65 12.02
C ALA A 87 -36.35 14.64 11.00
N VAL A 88 -35.72 14.57 9.83
CA VAL A 88 -35.89 13.47 8.87
C VAL A 88 -34.60 12.66 8.87
N CYS A 89 -34.71 11.34 9.03
CA CYS A 89 -33.60 10.43 8.79
C CYS A 89 -33.32 10.41 7.29
N VAL A 90 -32.18 10.92 6.86
CA VAL A 90 -31.74 10.83 5.45
C VAL A 90 -31.29 9.41 5.20
N HIS A 91 -30.34 8.95 6.01
CA HIS A 91 -29.86 7.57 6.01
C HIS A 91 -29.18 7.25 7.35
N HIS A 92 -29.08 5.97 7.71
CA HIS A 92 -28.28 5.54 8.85
C HIS A 92 -27.43 4.31 8.50
N THR A 93 -26.21 4.29 9.03
CA THR A 93 -25.28 3.17 8.97
C THR A 93 -25.32 2.40 10.30
N GLU A 94 -24.37 1.49 10.53
CA GLU A 94 -24.24 0.84 11.84
C GLU A 94 -23.89 1.81 12.98
N THR A 95 -23.17 2.90 12.66
CA THR A 95 -22.54 3.78 13.66
C THR A 95 -22.90 5.26 13.54
N GLN A 96 -23.54 5.67 12.43
CA GLN A 96 -23.86 7.07 12.16
C GLN A 96 -25.27 7.21 11.57
N MET A 97 -25.92 8.35 11.83
CA MET A 97 -27.17 8.73 11.17
C MET A 97 -27.03 10.13 10.61
N LEU A 98 -27.28 10.29 9.31
CA LEU A 98 -27.44 11.59 8.67
C LEU A 98 -28.91 12.02 8.82
N ILE A 99 -29.11 13.21 9.37
CA ILE A 99 -30.44 13.79 9.52
C ILE A 99 -30.51 15.13 8.78
N SER A 100 -31.71 15.51 8.36
CA SER A 100 -32.00 16.80 7.77
C SER A 100 -33.26 17.42 8.39
N THR A 101 -33.50 18.69 8.10
CA THR A 101 -34.70 19.43 8.56
C THR A 101 -34.90 19.43 10.09
N LEU A 102 -33.81 19.35 10.85
CA LEU A 102 -33.83 19.41 12.31
C LEU A 102 -34.61 20.64 12.81
N SER A 103 -35.48 20.38 13.78
CA SER A 103 -36.19 21.38 14.57
C SER A 103 -36.10 21.02 16.05
N GLY A 104 -35.76 22.01 16.87
CA GLY A 104 -35.43 21.82 18.28
C GLY A 104 -33.93 21.64 18.52
N THR A 105 -33.56 21.29 19.76
CA THR A 105 -32.16 21.07 20.15
C THR A 105 -32.00 19.61 20.58
N PRO A 106 -31.28 18.80 19.79
CA PRO A 106 -31.07 17.39 20.12
C PRO A 106 -30.11 17.23 21.31
N ASN A 107 -30.25 16.11 22.03
CA ASN A 107 -29.41 15.73 23.16
C ASN A 107 -28.72 14.39 22.87
N ALA A 108 -27.45 14.28 23.28
CA ALA A 108 -26.60 13.09 23.12
C ALA A 108 -27.06 11.83 23.88
N THR A 109 -28.08 11.93 24.74
CA THR A 109 -28.59 10.82 25.57
C THR A 109 -30.01 10.40 25.23
N ASP A 110 -30.71 11.18 24.39
CA ASP A 110 -32.09 10.91 24.02
C ASP A 110 -32.18 10.08 22.74
N THR A 111 -32.92 8.99 22.78
CA THR A 111 -33.13 8.10 21.63
C THR A 111 -33.97 8.76 20.54
N TRP A 112 -33.55 8.61 19.29
CA TRP A 112 -34.36 8.95 18.12
C TRP A 112 -35.22 7.75 17.72
N PHE A 113 -36.48 7.99 17.39
CA PHE A 113 -37.41 6.95 16.93
C PHE A 113 -38.30 7.51 15.80
N PRO A 114 -38.84 6.66 14.89
CA PRO A 114 -39.82 7.09 13.90
C PRO A 114 -41.00 7.80 14.57
N THR A 115 -41.31 9.03 14.18
CA THR A 115 -42.37 9.83 14.80
C THR A 115 -43.71 9.10 14.83
N VAL A 116 -43.97 8.29 13.80
CA VAL A 116 -45.18 7.46 13.67
C VAL A 116 -45.33 6.39 14.75
N ASP A 117 -44.24 5.96 15.39
CA ASP A 117 -44.26 4.97 16.46
C ASP A 117 -44.70 5.57 17.80
N GLY A 118 -44.60 6.90 17.94
CA GLY A 118 -44.96 7.64 19.16
C GLY A 118 -44.08 7.36 20.39
N SER A 119 -43.15 6.40 20.31
CA SER A 119 -42.16 6.07 21.34
C SER A 119 -41.00 5.26 20.73
N ASP A 120 -39.90 5.09 21.48
CA ASP A 120 -38.75 4.27 21.11
C ASP A 120 -38.94 2.76 21.40
N ALA A 121 -40.17 2.36 21.73
CA ALA A 121 -40.51 1.00 22.15
C ALA A 121 -40.58 -0.01 21.01
N THR A 122 -40.37 0.39 19.75
CA THR A 122 -40.32 -0.45 18.55
C THR A 122 -38.99 -0.28 17.85
N ASN A 123 -38.74 0.92 17.32
CA ASN A 123 -37.54 1.29 16.59
C ASN A 123 -36.81 2.39 17.37
N ALA A 124 -35.49 2.28 17.54
CA ALA A 124 -34.73 3.23 18.34
C ALA A 124 -33.27 3.33 17.87
N TRP A 125 -32.82 4.56 17.65
CA TRP A 125 -31.42 4.92 17.51
C TRP A 125 -30.94 5.59 18.80
N THR A 126 -29.88 5.05 19.40
CA THR A 126 -29.27 5.61 20.60
C THR A 126 -28.05 6.43 20.20
N PRO A 127 -28.10 7.76 20.32
CA PRO A 127 -26.97 8.60 19.99
C PRO A 127 -25.86 8.53 21.05
N THR A 128 -24.66 8.92 20.65
CA THR A 128 -23.51 9.17 21.54
C THR A 128 -23.09 10.63 21.54
N ASP A 129 -23.64 11.44 20.63
CA ASP A 129 -23.45 12.88 20.53
C ASP A 129 -24.76 13.60 20.12
N ALA A 130 -24.75 14.93 20.14
CA ALA A 130 -25.88 15.75 19.71
C ALA A 130 -25.85 16.09 18.20
N GLY A 131 -24.83 15.63 17.49
CA GLY A 131 -24.62 15.91 16.08
C GLY A 131 -23.66 17.05 15.77
N ASP A 132 -23.00 16.90 14.62
CA ASP A 132 -22.10 17.87 14.00
C ASP A 132 -22.52 18.15 12.54
N SER A 133 -21.99 19.22 11.95
CA SER A 133 -22.23 19.54 10.54
C SER A 133 -21.72 18.44 9.61
N ALA A 134 -22.30 18.26 8.42
CA ALA A 134 -22.09 17.06 7.62
C ALA A 134 -21.10 17.22 6.45
N ILE A 135 -20.32 16.16 6.20
CA ILE A 135 -19.65 15.85 4.94
C ILE A 135 -20.21 14.51 4.46
N ALA A 136 -20.56 14.39 3.18
CA ALA A 136 -21.08 13.13 2.63
C ALA A 136 -19.95 12.33 1.96
N ILE A 137 -19.74 11.09 2.40
CA ILE A 137 -18.69 10.21 1.89
C ILE A 137 -19.32 8.96 1.25
N ALA A 138 -19.01 8.73 -0.03
CA ALA A 138 -19.23 7.46 -0.70
C ALA A 138 -17.93 6.64 -0.67
N LYS A 139 -17.81 5.70 0.27
CA LYS A 139 -16.70 4.74 0.35
C LYS A 139 -16.98 3.53 -0.52
N CYS A 140 -16.38 3.50 -1.69
CA CYS A 140 -16.59 2.48 -2.72
C CYS A 140 -15.69 1.27 -2.51
N ARG A 141 -16.23 0.07 -2.69
CA ARG A 141 -15.51 -1.21 -2.64
C ARG A 141 -16.16 -2.26 -3.55
N SER A 142 -15.46 -3.36 -3.80
CA SER A 142 -15.99 -4.52 -4.54
C SER A 142 -15.53 -5.79 -3.84
N THR A 143 -16.45 -6.50 -3.20
CA THR A 143 -16.10 -7.67 -2.36
C THR A 143 -15.89 -8.96 -3.16
N ALA A 144 -16.34 -9.02 -4.41
CA ALA A 144 -16.15 -10.15 -5.33
C ALA A 144 -15.70 -9.73 -6.74
N GLY A 145 -15.35 -8.47 -6.96
CA GLY A 145 -14.84 -7.98 -8.25
C GLY A 145 -15.93 -7.59 -9.25
N THR A 146 -17.20 -7.45 -8.83
CA THR A 146 -18.26 -6.93 -9.70
C THR A 146 -18.08 -5.44 -9.95
N ALA A 147 -18.28 -5.03 -11.21
CA ALA A 147 -18.28 -3.63 -11.60
C ALA A 147 -19.57 -2.92 -11.19
N ASP A 148 -19.47 -1.66 -10.79
CA ASP A 148 -20.61 -0.75 -10.81
C ASP A 148 -20.88 -0.37 -12.27
N THR A 149 -22.08 -0.66 -12.78
CA THR A 149 -22.41 -0.49 -14.21
C THR A 149 -23.38 0.64 -14.47
N THR A 150 -23.72 1.42 -13.44
CA THR A 150 -24.70 2.51 -13.55
C THR A 150 -24.00 3.85 -13.51
N ALA A 151 -24.09 4.60 -14.61
CA ALA A 151 -23.59 5.97 -14.67
C ALA A 151 -24.21 6.83 -13.55
N VAL A 152 -23.44 7.77 -13.01
CA VAL A 152 -23.88 8.65 -11.92
C VAL A 152 -23.87 10.11 -12.37
N THR A 153 -24.92 10.85 -12.00
CA THR A 153 -24.96 12.31 -12.08
C THR A 153 -25.01 12.83 -10.66
N VAL A 154 -23.98 13.56 -10.22
CA VAL A 154 -23.93 14.17 -8.89
C VAL A 154 -24.62 15.53 -8.99
N ASP A 155 -25.86 15.59 -8.51
CA ASP A 155 -26.72 16.78 -8.51
C ASP A 155 -27.65 16.85 -7.27
N GLY A 156 -28.32 17.97 -7.08
CA GLY A 156 -29.34 18.14 -6.04
C GLY A 156 -28.78 18.42 -4.63
N TRP A 157 -27.49 18.70 -4.51
CA TRP A 157 -26.83 18.97 -3.23
C TRP A 157 -26.63 20.48 -3.02
N THR A 158 -26.46 20.88 -1.76
CA THR A 158 -25.84 22.18 -1.46
C THR A 158 -24.59 21.93 -0.64
N THR A 159 -23.44 22.37 -1.15
CA THR A 159 -22.12 22.08 -0.59
C THR A 159 -21.32 23.36 -0.30
N SER A 160 -20.22 23.22 0.44
CA SER A 160 -19.23 24.28 0.67
C SER A 160 -17.83 23.69 0.85
N ALA A 161 -16.81 24.55 0.96
CA ALA A 161 -15.44 24.12 1.24
C ALA A 161 -15.29 23.30 2.54
N THR A 162 -16.19 23.49 3.51
CA THR A 162 -16.21 22.73 4.78
C THR A 162 -17.23 21.59 4.80
N ASN A 163 -18.18 21.57 3.87
CA ASN A 163 -19.29 20.62 3.78
C ASN A 163 -19.37 20.09 2.34
N TYR A 164 -18.48 19.16 2.02
CA TYR A 164 -18.23 18.69 0.67
C TYR A 164 -18.72 17.25 0.47
N ILE A 165 -18.66 16.78 -0.77
CA ILE A 165 -18.86 15.37 -1.11
C ILE A 165 -17.50 14.76 -1.44
N LYS A 166 -17.25 13.55 -0.94
CA LYS A 166 -16.09 12.74 -1.34
C LYS A 166 -16.54 11.34 -1.78
N ILE A 167 -16.09 10.95 -2.97
CA ILE A 167 -16.30 9.64 -3.56
C ILE A 167 -14.93 8.99 -3.68
N TRP A 168 -14.72 7.88 -3.00
CA TRP A 168 -13.38 7.31 -2.91
C TRP A 168 -13.35 5.82 -2.59
N THR A 169 -12.22 5.19 -2.86
CA THR A 169 -11.85 3.90 -2.27
C THR A 169 -10.84 4.14 -1.14
N ASP A 170 -11.01 3.46 -0.01
CA ASP A 170 -10.13 3.59 1.15
C ASP A 170 -8.79 2.83 0.92
N PRO A 171 -7.62 3.50 0.95
CA PRO A 171 -6.32 2.86 0.74
C PRO A 171 -5.90 1.95 1.91
N SER A 172 -6.57 2.04 3.07
CA SER A 172 -6.36 1.09 4.17
C SER A 172 -7.07 -0.26 3.96
N GLU A 173 -7.95 -0.34 2.96
CA GLU A 173 -8.67 -1.54 2.57
C GLU A 173 -8.14 -2.11 1.24
N ASN A 174 -8.32 -3.41 1.01
CA ASN A 174 -7.83 -4.09 -0.19
C ASN A 174 -8.74 -3.90 -1.43
N TYR A 175 -9.55 -2.85 -1.48
CA TYR A 175 -10.46 -2.57 -2.61
C TYR A 175 -9.97 -1.44 -3.52
N ARG A 176 -8.87 -0.81 -3.11
CA ARG A 176 -8.13 0.20 -3.84
C ARG A 176 -7.24 -0.44 -4.91
N HIS A 177 -7.14 0.16 -6.10
CA HIS A 177 -6.15 -0.22 -7.12
C HIS A 177 -4.74 0.12 -6.65
N GLN A 178 -3.71 -0.44 -7.28
CA GLN A 178 -2.30 -0.17 -6.95
C GLN A 178 -1.63 0.34 -8.23
N GLY A 179 -1.90 1.61 -8.59
CA GLY A 179 -1.33 2.28 -9.77
C GLY A 179 -1.70 1.70 -11.15
N LYS A 180 -2.28 0.50 -11.17
CA LYS A 180 -2.66 -0.29 -12.35
C LYS A 180 -4.10 -0.76 -12.25
N TRP A 181 -4.75 -0.86 -13.41
CA TRP A 181 -6.11 -1.39 -13.51
C TRP A 181 -6.21 -2.83 -12.98
N ASP A 182 -7.20 -3.07 -12.14
CA ASP A 182 -7.47 -4.37 -11.50
C ASP A 182 -8.99 -4.63 -11.46
N GLU A 183 -9.41 -5.67 -12.19
CA GLU A 183 -10.81 -6.11 -12.25
C GLU A 183 -11.32 -6.70 -10.92
N GLY A 184 -10.43 -7.01 -9.98
CA GLY A 184 -10.78 -7.44 -8.63
C GLY A 184 -11.12 -6.30 -7.67
N LYS A 185 -10.98 -5.04 -8.10
CA LYS A 185 -11.21 -3.84 -7.29
C LYS A 185 -12.49 -3.11 -7.70
N TYR A 186 -12.91 -2.13 -6.90
CA TYR A 186 -14.05 -1.29 -7.28
C TYR A 186 -13.76 -0.57 -8.59
N ARG A 187 -14.74 -0.59 -9.50
CA ARG A 187 -14.69 0.12 -10.77
C ARG A 187 -16.09 0.55 -11.18
N LEU A 188 -16.19 1.77 -11.69
CA LEU A 188 -17.36 2.27 -12.40
C LEU A 188 -17.13 1.99 -13.89
N SER A 189 -17.89 1.07 -14.47
CA SER A 189 -17.68 0.53 -15.80
C SER A 189 -18.97 0.62 -16.61
N ILE A 190 -19.05 1.60 -17.50
CA ILE A 190 -20.26 1.86 -18.29
C ILE A 190 -20.04 1.62 -19.79
N THR A 191 -21.14 1.56 -20.53
CA THR A 191 -21.15 1.25 -21.98
C THR A 191 -21.77 2.35 -22.84
N SER A 192 -22.35 3.38 -22.24
CA SER A 192 -22.98 4.48 -22.96
C SER A 192 -23.13 5.72 -22.08
N GLY A 193 -22.94 6.91 -22.65
CA GLY A 193 -22.99 8.19 -21.96
C GLY A 193 -21.72 8.48 -21.16
N ASN A 194 -21.79 9.46 -20.25
CA ASN A 194 -20.68 9.77 -19.34
C ASN A 194 -20.74 8.85 -18.14
N ALA A 195 -19.59 8.37 -17.65
CA ALA A 195 -19.58 7.48 -16.47
C ALA A 195 -19.99 8.27 -15.23
N MET A 196 -19.42 9.46 -15.09
CA MET A 196 -19.73 10.39 -14.01
C MET A 196 -19.97 11.79 -14.58
N THR A 197 -21.12 12.39 -14.28
CA THR A 197 -21.42 13.80 -14.55
C THR A 197 -21.48 14.55 -13.23
N ILE A 198 -20.65 15.57 -13.06
CA ILE A 198 -20.58 16.38 -11.85
C ILE A 198 -21.18 17.75 -12.13
N LEU A 199 -22.32 18.04 -11.50
CA LEU A 199 -23.02 19.32 -11.59
C LEU A 199 -22.91 20.14 -10.30
N GLU A 200 -22.39 19.54 -9.24
CA GLU A 200 -22.22 20.16 -7.92
C GLU A 200 -20.82 20.72 -7.69
N ASN A 201 -20.75 21.62 -6.72
CA ASN A 201 -19.51 22.25 -6.28
C ASN A 201 -18.88 21.45 -5.11
N TYR A 202 -17.59 21.65 -4.86
CA TYR A 202 -16.87 21.05 -3.72
C TYR A 202 -16.97 19.52 -3.70
N ILE A 203 -16.48 18.90 -4.77
CA ILE A 203 -16.48 17.44 -4.96
C ILE A 203 -15.04 16.93 -4.94
N ARG A 204 -14.82 15.79 -4.28
CA ARG A 204 -13.53 15.08 -4.27
C ARG A 204 -13.72 13.65 -4.77
N ILE A 205 -12.93 13.26 -5.76
CA ILE A 205 -12.91 11.92 -6.35
C ILE A 205 -11.51 11.36 -6.15
N GLU A 206 -11.39 10.29 -5.37
CA GLU A 206 -10.09 9.74 -4.94
C GLU A 206 -9.95 8.25 -5.27
N GLY A 207 -8.91 7.97 -6.05
CA GLY A 207 -8.67 6.78 -6.87
C GLY A 207 -9.74 5.72 -6.97
N LEU A 208 -10.74 6.13 -7.71
CA LEU A 208 -11.60 5.20 -8.39
C LEU A 208 -10.89 4.64 -9.62
N GLN A 209 -11.41 3.52 -10.09
CA GLN A 209 -11.21 3.06 -11.45
C GLN A 209 -12.48 3.39 -12.25
N VAL A 210 -12.34 4.10 -13.36
CA VAL A 210 -13.45 4.45 -14.24
C VAL A 210 -13.15 3.92 -15.64
N TYR A 211 -14.06 3.10 -16.17
CA TYR A 211 -14.01 2.60 -17.54
C TYR A 211 -15.25 3.05 -18.30
N ASN A 212 -15.04 3.62 -19.49
CA ASN A 212 -16.12 3.94 -20.41
C ASN A 212 -15.87 3.28 -21.76
N SER A 213 -16.80 2.40 -22.17
CA SER A 213 -16.73 1.71 -23.46
C SER A 213 -17.52 2.36 -24.59
N ASP A 214 -18.16 3.51 -24.35
CA ASP A 214 -18.90 4.24 -25.39
C ASP A 214 -17.97 4.57 -26.58
N LEU A 215 -18.55 4.54 -27.77
CA LEU A 215 -17.86 4.81 -29.03
C LEU A 215 -17.96 6.28 -29.44
N THR A 216 -18.87 7.05 -28.86
CA THR A 216 -19.12 8.44 -29.24
C THR A 216 -19.50 9.29 -28.02
N TYR A 217 -18.75 10.36 -27.75
CA TYR A 217 -19.05 11.34 -26.68
C TYR A 217 -19.27 10.73 -25.28
N GLY A 218 -18.62 9.59 -24.99
CA GLY A 218 -18.65 9.00 -23.64
C GLY A 218 -17.44 9.45 -22.86
N ASP A 219 -17.66 10.34 -21.90
CA ASP A 219 -16.59 10.83 -21.03
C ASP A 219 -16.43 9.93 -19.80
N GLY A 220 -15.22 9.81 -19.26
CA GLY A 220 -15.00 9.17 -17.96
C GLY A 220 -15.61 10.02 -16.86
N ILE A 221 -15.12 11.25 -16.71
CA ILE A 221 -15.66 12.25 -15.79
C ILE A 221 -15.95 13.53 -16.56
N ARG A 222 -17.19 13.98 -16.53
CA ARG A 222 -17.61 15.27 -17.05
C ARG A 222 -17.92 16.23 -15.91
N PHE A 223 -17.40 17.44 -15.99
CA PHE A 223 -17.67 18.50 -15.03
C PHE A 223 -18.27 19.73 -15.72
N ASP A 224 -19.50 20.06 -15.32
CA ASP A 224 -20.28 21.20 -15.83
C ASP A 224 -20.71 22.12 -14.66
N GLY A 225 -19.85 22.24 -13.64
CA GLY A 225 -20.15 22.96 -12.40
C GLY A 225 -19.30 24.22 -12.17
N GLY A 226 -19.55 24.90 -11.04
CA GLY A 226 -18.70 25.95 -10.51
C GLY A 226 -17.90 25.48 -9.28
N GLY A 227 -17.29 26.40 -8.53
CA GLY A 227 -16.68 26.06 -7.24
C GLY A 227 -15.49 25.10 -7.36
N GLU A 228 -15.34 24.11 -6.46
CA GLU A 228 -14.11 23.29 -6.40
C GLU A 228 -14.32 21.82 -6.81
N LEU A 229 -13.43 21.25 -7.62
CA LEU A 229 -13.38 19.82 -7.97
C LEU A 229 -11.97 19.24 -7.80
N TRP A 230 -11.88 18.07 -7.18
CA TRP A 230 -10.63 17.31 -7.04
C TRP A 230 -10.81 15.94 -7.69
N ILE A 231 -9.90 15.57 -8.59
CA ILE A 231 -9.81 14.23 -9.16
C ILE A 231 -8.37 13.77 -8.93
N TYR A 232 -8.16 12.78 -8.08
CA TYR A 232 -6.80 12.39 -7.77
C TYR A 232 -6.59 10.92 -7.48
N GLN A 233 -5.35 10.49 -7.72
CA GLN A 233 -4.90 9.11 -7.57
C GLN A 233 -5.79 8.09 -8.32
N SER A 234 -6.51 8.48 -9.38
CA SER A 234 -7.50 7.64 -10.09
C SER A 234 -6.98 7.06 -11.39
N ILE A 235 -7.60 5.96 -11.83
CA ILE A 235 -7.34 5.35 -13.13
C ILE A 235 -8.57 5.54 -14.03
N LEU A 236 -8.39 6.24 -15.15
CA LEU A 236 -9.45 6.47 -16.13
C LEU A 236 -9.08 5.81 -17.46
N GLN A 237 -9.84 4.78 -17.82
CA GLN A 237 -9.63 3.99 -19.02
C GLN A 237 -10.75 4.21 -20.03
N GLY A 238 -10.38 4.58 -21.26
CA GLY A 238 -11.28 4.72 -22.39
C GLY A 238 -11.36 3.48 -23.28
N ASN A 239 -12.22 3.55 -24.28
CA ASN A 239 -12.22 2.62 -25.40
C ASN A 239 -11.32 3.13 -26.53
N PRO A 240 -10.19 2.47 -26.82
CA PRO A 240 -9.30 2.89 -27.92
C PRO A 240 -9.96 2.73 -29.29
N SER A 241 -11.03 1.95 -29.39
CA SER A 241 -11.86 1.78 -30.60
C SER A 241 -13.00 2.78 -30.70
N ALA A 242 -13.14 3.73 -29.76
CA ALA A 242 -14.09 4.83 -29.92
C ALA A 242 -13.77 5.63 -31.19
N THR A 243 -14.76 6.36 -31.67
CA THR A 243 -14.74 6.96 -33.02
C THR A 243 -14.92 8.47 -33.03
N ASP A 244 -15.40 9.04 -31.93
CA ASP A 244 -15.63 10.49 -31.84
C ASP A 244 -15.72 10.95 -30.37
N GLY A 245 -14.98 11.99 -29.99
CA GLY A 245 -15.28 12.83 -28.83
C GLY A 245 -15.29 12.18 -27.43
N CYS A 246 -14.79 10.95 -27.24
CA CYS A 246 -14.68 10.33 -25.91
C CYS A 246 -13.41 10.81 -25.19
N ARG A 247 -13.54 11.34 -23.95
CA ARG A 247 -12.42 11.87 -23.16
C ARG A 247 -12.35 11.28 -21.75
N GLY A 248 -11.17 11.29 -21.16
CA GLY A 248 -11.01 10.88 -19.75
C GLY A 248 -11.70 11.84 -18.81
N VAL A 249 -11.25 13.09 -18.81
CA VAL A 249 -11.90 14.20 -18.11
C VAL A 249 -12.33 15.25 -19.12
N TYR A 250 -13.63 15.56 -19.15
CA TYR A 250 -14.17 16.69 -19.88
C TYR A 250 -14.57 17.80 -18.93
N LEU A 251 -13.88 18.94 -19.07
CA LEU A 251 -14.13 20.16 -18.35
C LEU A 251 -14.91 21.12 -19.26
N ASP A 252 -16.24 21.16 -19.13
CA ASP A 252 -17.14 21.89 -20.02
C ASP A 252 -17.72 23.14 -19.35
N ALA A 253 -17.68 24.27 -20.06
CA ALA A 253 -18.38 25.50 -19.70
C ALA A 253 -18.19 26.00 -18.25
N MET A 254 -17.02 25.75 -17.67
CA MET A 254 -16.73 26.07 -16.27
C MET A 254 -16.82 27.58 -15.96
N TYR A 255 -17.30 27.93 -14.77
CA TYR A 255 -17.38 29.31 -14.30
C TYR A 255 -16.97 29.43 -12.82
N ASP A 256 -16.07 30.37 -12.53
CA ASP A 256 -15.59 30.67 -11.17
C ASP A 256 -15.18 29.40 -10.39
N SER A 257 -14.44 28.53 -11.07
CA SER A 257 -14.11 27.18 -10.60
C SER A 257 -12.62 27.01 -10.28
N THR A 258 -12.29 26.19 -9.28
CA THR A 258 -10.95 25.71 -8.96
C THR A 258 -10.91 24.20 -9.14
N VAL A 259 -10.08 23.70 -10.06
CA VAL A 259 -10.03 22.26 -10.37
C VAL A 259 -8.62 21.73 -10.16
N LYS A 260 -8.53 20.62 -9.43
CA LYS A 260 -7.29 19.96 -9.02
C LYS A 260 -7.30 18.54 -9.55
N ILE A 261 -6.41 18.24 -10.49
CA ILE A 261 -6.28 16.92 -11.12
C ILE A 261 -4.86 16.43 -10.90
N TYR A 262 -4.65 15.44 -10.03
CA TYR A 262 -3.29 15.00 -9.71
C TYR A 262 -3.12 13.51 -9.40
N ASN A 263 -1.93 12.96 -9.64
CA ASN A 263 -1.62 11.54 -9.46
C ASN A 263 -2.55 10.59 -10.23
N ASN A 264 -3.18 11.01 -11.32
CA ASN A 264 -4.05 10.13 -12.09
C ASN A 264 -3.29 9.45 -13.23
N VAL A 265 -3.70 8.23 -13.55
CA VAL A 265 -3.29 7.51 -14.76
C VAL A 265 -4.48 7.48 -15.72
N MET A 266 -4.30 7.98 -16.93
CA MET A 266 -5.37 8.03 -17.95
C MET A 266 -4.86 7.49 -19.27
N TYR A 267 -5.65 6.61 -19.90
CA TYR A 267 -5.26 5.98 -21.16
C TYR A 267 -6.45 5.41 -21.94
N GLY A 268 -6.23 5.17 -23.24
CA GLY A 268 -7.19 4.49 -24.11
C GLY A 268 -8.35 5.38 -24.58
N TRP A 269 -8.23 6.71 -24.49
CA TRP A 269 -9.26 7.64 -24.93
C TRP A 269 -9.10 8.01 -26.42
N ASN A 270 -10.21 8.01 -27.17
CA ASN A 270 -10.15 8.29 -28.61
C ASN A 270 -9.93 9.78 -28.93
N SER A 271 -10.30 10.69 -28.05
CA SER A 271 -10.04 12.12 -28.23
C SER A 271 -8.90 12.54 -27.32
N ASN A 272 -9.19 13.01 -26.11
CA ASN A 272 -8.18 13.51 -25.19
C ASN A 272 -8.27 12.82 -23.82
N ASP A 273 -7.14 12.65 -23.13
CA ASP A 273 -7.19 12.16 -21.74
C ASP A 273 -7.80 13.25 -20.83
N ILE A 274 -7.39 14.51 -21.00
CA ILE A 274 -8.08 15.69 -20.47
C ILE A 274 -8.40 16.67 -21.59
N TYR A 275 -9.66 17.07 -21.67
CA TYR A 275 -10.13 18.14 -22.56
C TYR A 275 -10.79 19.26 -21.78
N TYR A 276 -10.31 20.48 -21.99
CA TYR A 276 -10.98 21.68 -21.53
C TYR A 276 -11.48 22.49 -22.72
N GLN A 277 -12.75 22.89 -22.66
CA GLN A 277 -13.36 23.76 -23.65
C GLN A 277 -14.01 24.98 -22.98
N TYR A 278 -13.52 26.16 -23.34
CA TYR A 278 -14.10 27.41 -22.89
C TYR A 278 -15.29 27.85 -23.77
N LEU A 279 -16.37 28.30 -23.14
CA LEU A 279 -17.48 28.95 -23.83
C LEU A 279 -17.16 30.44 -24.05
N ALA A 280 -16.87 30.82 -25.29
CA ALA A 280 -16.64 32.21 -25.68
C ALA A 280 -17.90 33.06 -25.43
N ASN A 281 -18.04 33.64 -24.23
CA ASN A 281 -18.89 34.80 -23.84
C ASN A 281 -19.09 34.96 -22.32
N VAL A 282 -18.47 34.16 -21.45
CA VAL A 282 -18.59 34.33 -19.99
C VAL A 282 -17.55 35.30 -19.40
N SER A 283 -17.92 36.05 -18.38
CA SER A 283 -17.05 37.02 -17.70
C SER A 283 -16.15 36.42 -16.61
N SER A 284 -16.25 35.11 -16.36
CA SER A 284 -15.58 34.35 -15.30
C SER A 284 -14.23 33.75 -15.73
N SER A 285 -13.40 33.40 -14.74
CA SER A 285 -12.09 32.73 -14.90
C SER A 285 -12.03 31.47 -14.02
N ALA A 286 -11.50 30.37 -14.55
CA ALA A 286 -11.18 29.16 -13.81
C ALA A 286 -9.70 29.12 -13.38
N ILE A 287 -9.40 28.37 -12.32
CA ILE A 287 -8.03 28.04 -11.89
C ILE A 287 -7.86 26.52 -11.95
N LEU A 288 -6.87 26.05 -12.70
CA LEU A 288 -6.59 24.63 -12.86
C LEU A 288 -5.21 24.29 -12.27
N TYR A 289 -5.15 23.22 -11.48
CA TYR A 289 -3.92 22.59 -10.99
C TYR A 289 -3.88 21.18 -11.53
N ILE A 290 -2.99 20.93 -12.50
CA ILE A 290 -2.85 19.61 -13.14
C ILE A 290 -1.44 19.13 -12.83
N TYR A 291 -1.27 18.30 -11.80
CA TYR A 291 0.03 17.93 -11.24
C TYR A 291 0.27 16.43 -11.27
N ASN A 292 1.47 15.96 -11.61
CA ASN A 292 1.83 14.55 -11.41
C ASN A 292 0.83 13.56 -12.03
N ASN A 293 0.30 13.80 -13.22
CA ASN A 293 -0.53 12.82 -13.92
C ASN A 293 0.28 12.08 -14.98
N THR A 294 -0.12 10.87 -15.32
CA THR A 294 0.41 10.09 -16.45
C THR A 294 -0.70 9.90 -17.48
N PHE A 295 -0.55 10.56 -18.63
CA PHE A 295 -1.41 10.46 -19.81
C PHE A 295 -0.72 9.59 -20.85
N TYR A 296 -1.38 8.51 -21.30
CA TYR A 296 -0.78 7.56 -22.24
C TYR A 296 -1.73 7.16 -23.37
N GLY A 297 -1.28 7.37 -24.61
CA GLY A 297 -1.94 6.80 -25.77
C GLY A 297 -3.30 7.42 -26.11
N GLY A 298 -3.54 8.68 -25.75
CA GLY A 298 -4.68 9.44 -26.25
C GLY A 298 -4.59 9.59 -27.78
N ASN A 299 -5.63 9.19 -28.53
CA ASN A 299 -5.58 9.18 -30.00
C ASN A 299 -5.44 10.60 -30.62
N GLU A 300 -5.88 11.67 -29.95
CA GLU A 300 -5.57 13.06 -30.35
C GLU A 300 -4.47 13.65 -29.46
N HIS A 301 -4.76 13.89 -28.18
CA HIS A 301 -3.84 14.53 -27.23
C HIS A 301 -3.94 13.92 -25.83
N GLY A 302 -2.85 13.84 -25.09
CA GLY A 302 -2.95 13.56 -23.66
C GLY A 302 -3.64 14.72 -22.94
N LEU A 303 -3.10 15.94 -23.07
CA LEU A 303 -3.67 17.13 -22.47
C LEU A 303 -4.01 18.20 -23.50
N ASN A 304 -5.29 18.57 -23.57
CA ASN A 304 -5.78 19.60 -24.49
C ASN A 304 -6.49 20.72 -23.72
N LEU A 305 -5.80 21.86 -23.60
CA LEU A 305 -6.27 23.08 -22.94
C LEU A 305 -6.28 24.20 -23.97
N VAL A 306 -7.35 24.26 -24.76
CA VAL A 306 -7.58 25.29 -25.79
C VAL A 306 -8.74 26.20 -25.36
N ASP A 307 -8.69 27.47 -25.79
CA ASP A 307 -9.77 28.47 -25.67
C ASP A 307 -9.99 29.20 -24.32
N GLY A 308 -9.23 28.92 -23.25
CA GLY A 308 -9.37 29.58 -21.93
C GLY A 308 -8.66 30.93 -21.76
N THR A 309 -8.96 31.93 -22.60
CA THR A 309 -8.28 33.26 -22.64
C THR A 309 -8.14 34.03 -21.31
N LYS A 310 -8.82 33.61 -20.24
CA LYS A 310 -8.80 34.25 -18.91
C LYS A 310 -8.41 33.32 -17.77
N ASP A 311 -8.13 32.05 -18.05
CA ASP A 311 -7.92 31.03 -17.02
C ASP A 311 -6.46 30.98 -16.59
N VAL A 312 -6.26 30.64 -15.31
CA VAL A 312 -4.93 30.44 -14.72
C VAL A 312 -4.70 28.95 -14.59
N VAL A 313 -3.67 28.44 -15.27
CA VAL A 313 -3.33 27.02 -15.27
C VAL A 313 -1.96 26.84 -14.65
N PHE A 314 -1.87 25.98 -13.65
CA PHE A 314 -0.63 25.48 -13.11
C PHE A 314 -0.47 24.03 -13.57
N LEU A 315 0.60 23.77 -14.30
CA LEU A 315 0.88 22.47 -14.90
C LEU A 315 2.26 22.01 -14.43
N LYS A 316 2.34 20.97 -13.60
CA LYS A 316 3.62 20.55 -13.01
C LYS A 316 3.80 19.04 -12.99
N ASN A 317 5.02 18.56 -13.28
CA ASN A 317 5.39 17.15 -13.14
C ASN A 317 4.47 16.15 -13.90
N ASN A 318 3.80 16.52 -14.99
CA ASN A 318 2.97 15.55 -15.72
C ASN A 318 3.78 14.80 -16.78
N ILE A 319 3.44 13.55 -17.03
CA ILE A 319 3.84 12.80 -18.22
C ILE A 319 2.67 12.82 -19.19
N SER A 320 2.91 13.23 -20.44
CA SER A 320 2.03 12.93 -21.56
C SER A 320 2.85 12.23 -22.63
N TYR A 321 2.46 11.01 -22.99
CA TYR A 321 3.32 10.12 -23.76
C TYR A 321 2.54 9.37 -24.84
N ASN A 322 3.12 9.31 -26.04
CA ASN A 322 2.64 8.51 -27.16
C ASN A 322 1.22 8.88 -27.62
N SER A 323 0.87 10.17 -27.61
CA SER A 323 -0.41 10.64 -28.16
C SER A 323 -0.43 10.58 -29.69
N GLY A 324 -1.59 10.36 -30.29
CA GLY A 324 -1.73 10.21 -31.75
C GLY A 324 -1.51 11.50 -32.56
N SER A 325 -1.66 12.68 -31.94
CA SER A 325 -1.24 13.98 -32.51
C SER A 325 -0.16 14.64 -31.66
N ASN A 326 -0.55 15.45 -30.67
CA ASN A 326 0.38 16.19 -29.80
C ASN A 326 0.18 15.73 -28.36
N ASP A 327 1.25 15.48 -27.62
CA ASP A 327 1.16 15.14 -26.20
C ASP A 327 0.52 16.27 -25.38
N TYR A 328 0.86 17.52 -25.71
CA TYR A 328 0.27 18.72 -25.14
C TYR A 328 -0.25 19.62 -26.26
N ASN A 329 -1.55 19.91 -26.22
CA ASN A 329 -2.17 20.93 -27.05
C ASN A 329 -2.61 22.10 -26.17
N LEU A 330 -1.74 23.10 -26.05
CA LEU A 330 -1.89 24.22 -25.13
C LEU A 330 -2.02 25.51 -25.94
N SER A 331 -3.14 26.23 -25.78
CA SER A 331 -3.29 27.56 -26.36
C SER A 331 -4.11 28.49 -25.47
N ASN A 332 -3.88 29.80 -25.61
CA ASN A 332 -4.71 30.87 -25.03
C ASN A 332 -4.84 30.92 -23.49
N ASN A 333 -4.17 30.08 -22.70
CA ASN A 333 -4.23 30.11 -21.23
C ASN A 333 -3.03 30.84 -20.59
N SER A 334 -3.19 31.41 -19.39
CA SER A 334 -2.06 31.88 -18.56
C SER A 334 -1.44 30.69 -17.84
N ILE A 335 -0.57 29.95 -18.53
CA ILE A 335 0.04 28.73 -18.03
C ILE A 335 1.33 29.05 -17.25
N THR A 336 1.41 28.57 -16.01
CA THR A 336 2.66 28.43 -15.25
C THR A 336 3.03 26.95 -15.26
N SER A 337 4.08 26.60 -15.99
CA SER A 337 4.53 25.20 -16.14
C SER A 337 5.86 24.94 -15.43
N SER A 338 6.08 23.70 -15.00
CA SER A 338 7.40 23.19 -14.58
C SER A 338 7.46 21.67 -14.73
N ASN A 339 8.51 21.17 -15.37
CA ASN A 339 8.87 19.76 -15.42
C ASN A 339 7.77 18.84 -15.98
N ASN A 340 7.03 19.29 -16.99
CA ASN A 340 6.09 18.44 -17.72
C ASN A 340 6.79 17.74 -18.87
N LEU A 341 6.68 16.43 -18.93
CA LEU A 341 7.38 15.59 -19.90
C LEU A 341 6.46 15.24 -21.07
N SER A 342 6.99 15.37 -22.29
CA SER A 342 6.40 14.85 -23.52
C SER A 342 7.33 13.89 -24.27
N SER A 343 6.73 12.90 -24.94
CA SER A 343 7.40 12.05 -25.93
C SER A 343 7.72 12.80 -27.22
N ASP A 344 7.00 13.89 -27.50
CA ASP A 344 7.17 14.76 -28.66
C ASP A 344 7.70 16.16 -28.29
N ALA A 345 7.66 17.09 -29.24
CA ALA A 345 8.15 18.47 -29.06
C ALA A 345 7.13 19.44 -28.42
N THR A 346 6.08 18.95 -27.76
CA THR A 346 4.91 19.79 -27.41
C THR A 346 4.80 20.17 -25.95
N SER A 347 5.57 19.56 -25.04
CA SER A 347 5.66 20.03 -23.65
C SER A 347 5.93 21.54 -23.58
N PRO A 348 5.26 22.28 -22.68
CA PRO A 348 5.57 23.69 -22.46
C PRO A 348 6.97 23.91 -21.85
N ASP A 349 7.58 22.87 -21.31
CA ASP A 349 8.89 22.92 -20.67
C ASP A 349 9.95 22.32 -21.60
N ALA A 350 10.69 23.17 -22.31
CA ALA A 350 11.58 22.77 -23.40
C ALA A 350 12.64 21.70 -23.05
N ALA A 351 13.08 21.63 -21.79
CA ALA A 351 14.03 20.61 -21.32
C ALA A 351 13.42 19.20 -21.25
N TYR A 352 12.10 19.10 -21.25
CA TYR A 352 11.32 17.88 -21.08
C TYR A 352 10.51 17.52 -22.33
N GLN A 353 10.90 18.06 -23.48
CA GLN A 353 10.41 17.65 -24.79
C GLN A 353 11.22 16.48 -25.35
N ASN A 354 10.59 15.64 -26.18
CA ASN A 354 11.21 14.50 -26.86
C ASN A 354 11.95 13.55 -25.91
N GLN A 355 11.40 13.36 -24.70
CA GLN A 355 11.97 12.47 -23.71
C GLN A 355 11.53 11.02 -23.97
N ILE A 356 12.33 10.09 -23.46
CA ILE A 356 11.97 8.67 -23.43
C ILE A 356 11.54 8.35 -22.01
N VAL A 357 10.39 7.70 -21.88
CA VAL A 357 9.90 7.16 -20.61
C VAL A 357 9.89 5.65 -20.70
N HIS A 358 10.38 5.00 -19.65
CA HIS A 358 10.35 3.55 -19.51
C HIS A 358 9.34 3.19 -18.42
N PHE A 359 8.25 2.55 -18.82
CA PHE A 359 7.27 1.98 -17.90
C PHE A 359 7.57 0.51 -17.63
N THR A 360 7.15 0.01 -16.46
CA THR A 360 7.37 -1.37 -16.03
C THR A 360 6.77 -2.38 -17.00
N ASP A 361 5.54 -2.16 -17.49
CA ASP A 361 4.87 -3.05 -18.45
C ASP A 361 3.70 -2.33 -19.16
N GLU A 362 4.02 -1.33 -19.98
CA GLU A 362 3.03 -0.56 -20.75
C GLU A 362 2.14 -1.42 -21.66
N ALA A 363 2.62 -2.57 -22.13
CA ALA A 363 1.86 -3.53 -22.94
C ALA A 363 0.58 -4.00 -22.24
N ASN A 364 0.71 -4.20 -20.92
CA ASN A 364 -0.35 -4.63 -20.04
C ASN A 364 -0.85 -3.46 -19.18
N GLN A 365 -0.70 -2.23 -19.68
CA GLN A 365 -1.24 -1.00 -19.09
C GLN A 365 -0.71 -0.75 -17.67
N ASP A 366 0.54 -1.13 -17.44
CA ASP A 366 1.27 -0.92 -16.20
C ASP A 366 2.22 0.27 -16.36
N PHE A 367 1.74 1.45 -15.96
CA PHE A 367 2.44 2.73 -16.16
C PHE A 367 3.25 3.18 -14.94
N HIS A 368 3.60 2.25 -14.03
CA HIS A 368 4.65 2.53 -13.04
C HIS A 368 5.98 2.74 -13.76
N LEU A 369 6.80 3.65 -13.25
CA LEU A 369 8.12 3.94 -13.81
C LEU A 369 9.05 2.75 -13.59
N ASP A 370 9.66 2.27 -14.66
CA ASP A 370 10.71 1.26 -14.58
C ASP A 370 11.95 1.87 -13.90
N SER A 371 12.69 1.06 -13.15
CA SER A 371 13.91 1.53 -12.46
C SER A 371 15.02 1.98 -13.40
N ALA A 372 14.96 1.65 -14.68
CA ALA A 372 15.87 2.12 -15.72
C ALA A 372 15.44 3.46 -16.36
N ASP A 373 14.26 3.99 -16.03
CA ASP A 373 13.83 5.29 -16.53
C ASP A 373 14.79 6.39 -16.05
N THR A 374 15.22 7.24 -16.98
CA THR A 374 16.05 8.42 -16.67
C THR A 374 15.38 9.73 -17.07
N GLY A 375 14.22 9.66 -17.73
CA GLY A 375 13.52 10.83 -18.27
C GLY A 375 12.52 11.43 -17.28
N ALA A 376 11.84 10.59 -16.51
CA ALA A 376 10.87 10.95 -15.50
C ALA A 376 11.40 10.78 -14.07
N ARG A 377 12.22 9.74 -13.83
CA ARG A 377 12.75 9.45 -12.49
C ARG A 377 13.65 10.55 -11.97
N ASN A 378 13.39 11.02 -10.75
CA ASN A 378 14.11 12.08 -10.07
C ASN A 378 14.21 13.38 -10.90
N GLN A 379 13.26 13.61 -11.80
CA GLN A 379 13.22 14.79 -12.66
C GLN A 379 12.12 15.78 -12.25
N GLY A 380 11.25 15.44 -11.31
CA GLY A 380 10.14 16.27 -10.84
C GLY A 380 10.55 17.30 -9.78
N ILE A 381 9.81 18.40 -9.73
CA ILE A 381 9.90 19.37 -8.64
C ILE A 381 9.08 18.91 -7.42
N ILE A 382 9.52 19.31 -6.23
CA ILE A 382 8.86 18.95 -4.97
C ILE A 382 7.64 19.85 -4.76
N LEU A 383 6.50 19.25 -4.39
CA LEU A 383 5.22 19.92 -4.12
C LEU A 383 4.66 19.49 -2.76
N TYR A 384 5.54 19.39 -1.75
CA TYR A 384 5.27 18.65 -0.52
C TYR A 384 4.47 19.46 0.52
N ASP A 385 4.76 20.76 0.66
CA ASP A 385 4.04 21.63 1.59
C ASP A 385 3.76 23.03 1.02
N SER A 386 3.20 23.92 1.85
CA SER A 386 2.86 25.29 1.46
C SER A 386 4.08 26.19 1.17
N GLY A 387 5.28 25.78 1.60
CA GLY A 387 6.55 26.43 1.29
C GLY A 387 7.05 26.08 -0.11
N ASP A 388 6.75 24.88 -0.60
CA ASP A 388 7.07 24.45 -1.97
C ASP A 388 5.99 24.85 -2.97
N ASP A 389 4.72 24.55 -2.67
CA ASP A 389 3.55 24.99 -3.42
C ASP A 389 2.38 25.32 -2.48
N ALA A 390 2.09 26.62 -2.36
CA ALA A 390 0.99 27.13 -1.56
C ALA A 390 -0.40 26.79 -2.11
N ASN A 391 -0.51 26.35 -3.36
CA ASN A 391 -1.79 26.20 -4.05
C ASN A 391 -2.31 24.76 -4.04
N LEU A 392 -1.42 23.78 -4.18
CA LEU A 392 -1.72 22.36 -4.07
C LEU A 392 -0.45 21.62 -3.66
N ASN A 393 -0.46 21.04 -2.46
CA ASN A 393 0.59 20.16 -1.98
C ASN A 393 0.01 18.80 -1.59
N PHE A 394 0.83 17.76 -1.72
CA PHE A 394 0.50 16.38 -1.38
C PHE A 394 1.80 15.61 -1.11
N THR A 395 1.69 14.43 -0.51
CA THR A 395 2.87 13.69 -0.02
C THR A 395 2.89 12.25 -0.48
N THR A 396 1.98 11.84 -1.35
CA THR A 396 1.88 10.47 -1.85
C THR A 396 1.68 10.43 -3.35
N ASP A 397 1.95 9.29 -3.98
CA ASP A 397 1.73 9.01 -5.40
C ASP A 397 0.39 8.28 -5.64
N ILE A 398 0.20 7.65 -6.80
CA ILE A 398 -1.03 6.89 -7.14
C ILE A 398 -1.22 5.59 -6.35
N ASP A 399 -0.13 5.00 -5.86
CA ASP A 399 -0.08 3.79 -5.04
C ASP A 399 -0.19 4.07 -3.55
N ASN A 400 -0.25 5.36 -3.19
CA ASN A 400 -0.13 5.86 -1.85
C ASN A 400 1.29 5.63 -1.24
N ASN A 401 2.31 5.43 -2.08
CA ASN A 401 3.72 5.50 -1.66
C ASN A 401 4.08 6.96 -1.37
N ALA A 402 4.99 7.18 -0.43
CA ALA A 402 5.40 8.51 -0.03
C ALA A 402 6.28 9.21 -1.08
N ARG A 403 5.92 10.45 -1.43
CA ARG A 403 6.78 11.39 -2.15
C ARG A 403 7.59 12.21 -1.15
N LEU A 404 8.88 11.95 -1.06
CA LEU A 404 9.74 12.43 0.04
C LEU A 404 10.70 13.53 -0.44
N ASP A 405 10.67 14.68 0.25
CA ASP A 405 11.61 15.79 0.04
C ASP A 405 13.09 15.36 0.22
N SER A 406 13.36 14.42 1.12
CA SER A 406 14.73 13.97 1.41
C SER A 406 15.45 13.27 0.25
N ALA A 407 14.74 12.83 -0.80
CA ALA A 407 15.34 12.32 -2.02
C ALA A 407 15.93 13.43 -2.91
N GLY A 408 15.58 14.70 -2.66
CA GLY A 408 16.08 15.87 -3.39
C GLY A 408 15.29 16.22 -4.66
N THR A 409 14.47 15.30 -5.17
CA THR A 409 13.57 15.45 -6.33
C THR A 409 12.43 14.45 -6.22
N TRP A 410 11.33 14.71 -6.93
CA TRP A 410 10.25 13.72 -7.13
C TRP A 410 10.38 13.06 -8.50
N ASP A 411 9.61 12.02 -8.76
CA ASP A 411 9.39 11.53 -10.12
C ASP A 411 8.34 12.38 -10.84
N ILE A 412 8.53 12.61 -12.15
CA ILE A 412 7.49 13.16 -13.03
C ILE A 412 6.44 12.06 -13.27
N GLY A 413 5.16 12.42 -13.27
CA GLY A 413 4.04 11.51 -13.49
C GLY A 413 3.35 11.08 -12.19
N ALA A 414 2.40 10.14 -12.32
CA ALA A 414 1.54 9.70 -11.23
C ALA A 414 2.20 8.78 -10.21
N ASP A 415 3.22 8.04 -10.63
CA ASP A 415 3.97 7.08 -9.83
C ASP A 415 5.22 7.74 -9.18
N GLU A 416 5.65 7.20 -8.05
CA GLU A 416 6.98 7.41 -7.46
C GLU A 416 7.70 6.06 -7.43
N GLY A 417 8.59 5.84 -8.39
CA GLY A 417 9.16 4.54 -8.69
C GLY A 417 10.13 4.06 -7.61
N ILE A 418 9.74 3.06 -6.83
CA ILE A 418 10.64 2.41 -5.86
C ILE A 418 11.51 1.33 -6.53
N THR A 419 12.83 1.51 -6.50
CA THR A 419 13.79 0.55 -7.06
C THR A 419 13.91 -0.69 -6.18
N LYS A 420 13.64 -1.87 -6.74
CA LYS A 420 13.81 -3.15 -6.02
C LYS A 420 15.20 -3.72 -6.29
N VAL A 421 16.05 -3.70 -5.27
CA VAL A 421 17.39 -4.28 -5.31
C VAL A 421 17.34 -5.70 -4.77
N TYR A 422 17.88 -6.66 -5.52
CA TYR A 422 17.93 -8.07 -5.13
C TYR A 422 19.37 -8.51 -4.88
N ARG A 423 19.58 -9.21 -3.76
CA ARG A 423 20.85 -9.85 -3.41
C ARG A 423 20.60 -11.22 -2.80
N SER A 424 21.54 -12.13 -2.99
CA SER A 424 21.47 -13.49 -2.45
C SER A 424 22.50 -13.71 -1.35
N VAL A 425 22.12 -14.52 -0.37
CA VAL A 425 23.01 -15.01 0.68
C VAL A 425 23.02 -16.53 0.64
N GLY A 426 24.21 -17.12 0.63
CA GLY A 426 24.41 -18.55 0.84
C GLY A 426 25.59 -18.81 1.77
N PRO A 427 25.36 -19.34 2.99
CA PRO A 427 26.44 -19.62 3.93
C PRO A 427 27.60 -20.40 3.32
N SER A 428 28.80 -19.85 3.43
CA SER A 428 30.06 -20.42 2.90
C SER A 428 30.10 -20.67 1.38
N ALA A 429 29.16 -20.13 0.60
CA ALA A 429 29.05 -20.42 -0.83
C ALA A 429 29.99 -19.56 -1.69
N THR A 430 31.28 -19.90 -1.74
CA THR A 430 32.29 -19.19 -2.55
C THR A 430 32.51 -19.77 -3.94
N THR A 431 31.92 -20.92 -4.25
CA THR A 431 32.04 -21.53 -5.59
C THR A 431 30.89 -21.11 -6.50
N ALA A 432 31.15 -20.97 -7.80
CA ALA A 432 30.12 -20.72 -8.80
C ALA A 432 29.01 -21.79 -8.74
N LEU A 433 27.76 -21.35 -8.80
CA LEU A 433 26.55 -22.18 -8.91
C LEU A 433 26.41 -22.76 -10.32
N ALA A 434 26.81 -21.99 -11.33
CA ALA A 434 26.82 -22.35 -12.73
C ALA A 434 27.92 -21.57 -13.46
N THR A 435 28.48 -22.15 -14.53
CA THR A 435 29.49 -21.53 -15.38
C THR A 435 29.22 -21.85 -16.86
N GLY A 436 29.63 -20.98 -17.77
CA GLY A 436 29.41 -21.20 -19.20
C GLY A 436 30.12 -22.43 -19.75
N GLY A 437 31.28 -22.80 -19.19
CA GLY A 437 31.95 -24.06 -19.51
C GLY A 437 31.10 -25.33 -19.26
N THR A 438 30.08 -25.25 -18.39
CA THR A 438 29.14 -26.37 -18.12
C THR A 438 27.78 -26.19 -18.79
N TYR A 439 27.25 -24.96 -18.82
CA TYR A 439 25.86 -24.67 -19.24
C TYR A 439 25.76 -23.99 -20.62
N GLY A 440 26.89 -23.79 -21.30
CA GLY A 440 26.94 -23.15 -22.62
C GLY A 440 26.87 -21.64 -22.51
N ASN A 441 26.43 -20.99 -23.59
CA ASN A 441 26.53 -19.54 -23.68
C ASN A 441 25.47 -18.82 -22.84
N VAL A 442 25.63 -17.51 -22.68
CA VAL A 442 24.63 -16.55 -22.18
C VAL A 442 24.47 -15.38 -23.16
N GLU A 443 23.24 -14.87 -23.26
CA GLU A 443 22.91 -13.65 -23.99
C GLU A 443 22.06 -12.77 -23.09
N ILE A 444 22.51 -11.53 -22.86
CA ILE A 444 21.74 -10.52 -22.15
C ILE A 444 21.26 -9.50 -23.17
N LYS A 445 19.93 -9.39 -23.32
CA LYS A 445 19.27 -8.51 -24.29
C LYS A 445 18.02 -7.89 -23.68
N PRO A 446 17.58 -6.70 -24.18
CA PRO A 446 16.26 -6.20 -23.86
C PRO A 446 15.19 -7.17 -24.37
N ALA A 447 14.27 -7.55 -23.50
CA ALA A 447 13.01 -8.15 -23.87
C ALA A 447 12.03 -7.03 -24.18
N TYR A 448 11.47 -7.05 -25.38
CA TYR A 448 10.49 -6.05 -25.80
C TYR A 448 9.08 -6.49 -25.45
N VAL A 449 8.24 -5.49 -25.21
CA VAL A 449 6.79 -5.65 -25.25
C VAL A 449 6.38 -6.39 -26.53
N SER A 450 5.45 -7.34 -26.42
CA SER A 450 4.97 -8.12 -27.57
C SER A 450 4.51 -7.21 -28.72
N GLY A 451 5.21 -7.30 -29.86
CA GLY A 451 4.91 -6.50 -31.05
C GLY A 451 5.65 -5.15 -31.14
N SER A 452 6.45 -4.79 -30.13
CA SER A 452 7.31 -3.60 -30.13
C SER A 452 8.77 -3.95 -30.43
N THR A 453 9.48 -3.02 -31.07
CA THR A 453 10.94 -3.09 -31.29
C THR A 453 11.70 -1.96 -30.58
N THR A 454 10.98 -1.08 -29.88
CA THR A 454 11.54 0.11 -29.22
C THR A 454 11.24 0.14 -27.73
N ASN A 455 10.17 -0.54 -27.30
CA ASN A 455 9.68 -0.44 -25.93
C ASN A 455 10.11 -1.67 -25.14
N ILE A 456 11.09 -1.45 -24.26
CA ILE A 456 11.73 -2.48 -23.46
C ILE A 456 10.83 -2.78 -22.26
N ALA A 457 10.44 -4.04 -22.12
CA ALA A 457 9.69 -4.54 -20.97
C ALA A 457 10.61 -5.03 -19.85
N ASP A 458 11.78 -5.58 -20.21
CA ASP A 458 12.76 -6.08 -19.24
C ASP A 458 14.13 -6.29 -19.89
N TYR A 459 15.12 -6.71 -19.11
CA TYR A 459 16.36 -7.28 -19.62
C TYR A 459 16.47 -8.74 -19.19
N VAL A 460 16.68 -9.61 -20.17
CA VAL A 460 16.64 -11.06 -19.97
C VAL A 460 18.00 -11.67 -20.30
N ALA A 461 18.56 -12.39 -19.33
CA ALA A 461 19.66 -13.32 -19.51
C ALA A 461 19.10 -14.66 -20.00
N THR A 462 19.53 -15.08 -21.20
CA THR A 462 19.13 -16.31 -21.88
C THR A 462 20.30 -17.28 -21.90
N PHE A 463 20.12 -18.46 -21.30
CA PHE A 463 21.14 -19.51 -21.20
C PHE A 463 20.82 -20.65 -22.17
N TRP A 464 21.85 -21.28 -22.75
CA TRP A 464 21.67 -22.37 -23.73
C TRP A 464 21.30 -23.72 -23.10
N SER A 465 21.42 -23.82 -21.77
CA SER A 465 21.03 -24.99 -20.99
C SER A 465 20.27 -24.57 -19.75
N ASP A 466 19.38 -25.44 -19.28
CA ASP A 466 18.68 -25.26 -18.00
C ASP A 466 19.67 -25.12 -16.85
N LEU A 467 19.55 -24.04 -16.08
CA LEU A 467 20.35 -23.79 -14.90
C LEU A 467 19.86 -24.62 -13.69
N PRO A 468 20.72 -24.85 -12.68
CA PRO A 468 20.35 -25.54 -11.45
C PRO A 468 19.11 -24.93 -10.77
N THR A 469 18.28 -25.78 -10.17
CA THR A 469 17.02 -25.35 -9.54
C THR A 469 17.20 -24.47 -8.29
N ASN A 470 18.43 -24.32 -7.80
CA ASN A 470 18.80 -23.44 -6.69
C ASN A 470 19.38 -22.09 -7.16
N VAL A 471 19.45 -21.84 -8.47
CA VAL A 471 19.69 -20.51 -9.06
C VAL A 471 18.37 -19.74 -9.08
N GLY A 472 18.41 -18.48 -8.67
CA GLY A 472 17.23 -17.64 -8.58
C GLY A 472 17.54 -16.20 -8.21
N VAL A 473 16.51 -15.50 -7.73
CA VAL A 473 16.56 -14.08 -7.38
C VAL A 473 17.70 -13.75 -6.42
N GLY A 474 18.37 -12.65 -6.70
CA GLY A 474 19.53 -12.14 -5.99
C GLY A 474 20.85 -12.79 -6.36
N ASP A 475 20.89 -13.87 -7.15
CA ASP A 475 22.19 -14.42 -7.60
C ASP A 475 22.89 -13.44 -8.55
N ALA A 476 24.21 -13.35 -8.41
CA ALA A 476 25.06 -12.45 -9.18
C ALA A 476 25.63 -13.20 -10.40
N LEU A 477 25.46 -12.64 -11.58
CA LEU A 477 25.99 -13.11 -12.86
C LEU A 477 27.07 -12.13 -13.31
N GLN A 478 28.33 -12.60 -13.31
CA GLN A 478 29.41 -11.93 -14.03
C GLN A 478 29.52 -12.53 -15.43
N TYR A 479 29.80 -11.71 -16.43
CA TYR A 479 29.90 -12.12 -17.82
C TYR A 479 30.84 -11.19 -18.58
N ASP A 480 31.57 -11.77 -19.53
CA ASP A 480 32.38 -11.05 -20.50
C ASP A 480 31.45 -10.24 -21.41
N ASP A 481 31.42 -8.92 -21.25
CA ASP A 481 30.50 -8.06 -21.99
C ASP A 481 31.13 -7.38 -23.21
N ASP A 482 32.46 -7.44 -23.33
CA ASP A 482 33.23 -6.87 -24.44
C ASP A 482 33.84 -7.92 -25.41
N ASP A 483 33.66 -9.21 -25.13
CA ASP A 483 34.00 -10.41 -25.93
C ASP A 483 35.52 -10.57 -26.13
N ASP A 484 36.32 -10.34 -25.08
CA ASP A 484 37.78 -10.48 -25.10
C ASP A 484 38.33 -11.82 -24.54
N GLY A 485 37.46 -12.60 -23.89
CA GLY A 485 37.70 -13.96 -23.43
C GLY A 485 38.23 -14.08 -22.00
N ASP A 486 38.18 -13.01 -21.20
CA ASP A 486 38.36 -13.05 -19.75
C ASP A 486 37.29 -12.27 -18.97
N ILE A 487 37.36 -12.36 -17.63
CA ILE A 487 36.53 -11.52 -16.76
C ILE A 487 37.48 -10.55 -16.06
N ASP A 488 37.32 -9.26 -16.31
CA ASP A 488 38.14 -8.19 -15.74
C ASP A 488 37.32 -6.94 -15.36
N ALA A 489 37.99 -5.79 -15.15
CA ALA A 489 37.36 -4.54 -14.72
C ALA A 489 36.52 -3.84 -15.81
N SER A 490 36.60 -4.29 -17.06
CA SER A 490 35.84 -3.78 -18.21
C SER A 490 34.47 -4.45 -18.32
N ASP A 491 34.31 -5.59 -17.66
CA ASP A 491 33.12 -6.43 -17.72
C ASP A 491 32.01 -6.02 -16.76
N SER A 492 30.89 -6.73 -16.89
CA SER A 492 29.67 -6.45 -16.17
C SER A 492 29.30 -7.53 -15.16
N ILE A 493 28.66 -7.06 -14.09
CA ILE A 493 27.94 -7.90 -13.14
C ILE A 493 26.48 -7.45 -13.02
N VAL A 494 25.58 -8.42 -13.09
CA VAL A 494 24.13 -8.22 -12.98
C VAL A 494 23.52 -9.17 -11.96
N PHE A 495 22.33 -8.84 -11.48
CA PHE A 495 21.63 -9.60 -10.44
C PHE A 495 20.30 -10.10 -10.98
N ILE A 496 20.01 -11.37 -10.73
CA ILE A 496 18.73 -11.97 -11.11
C ILE A 496 17.62 -11.32 -10.28
N THR A 497 16.64 -10.71 -10.93
CA THR A 497 15.47 -10.09 -10.29
C THR A 497 14.22 -10.96 -10.39
N LYS A 498 14.20 -11.88 -11.35
CA LYS A 498 13.12 -12.85 -11.54
C LYS A 498 13.61 -14.06 -12.32
N ARG A 499 13.09 -15.23 -11.97
CA ARG A 499 13.20 -16.46 -12.77
C ARG A 499 12.01 -16.56 -13.71
N ILE A 500 12.23 -16.50 -15.02
CA ILE A 500 11.14 -16.65 -16.00
C ILE A 500 10.86 -18.14 -16.19
N ASP A 501 11.92 -18.90 -16.45
CA ASP A 501 11.91 -20.37 -16.48
C ASP A 501 13.31 -20.93 -16.13
N ALA A 502 13.67 -22.13 -16.58
CA ALA A 502 14.96 -22.75 -16.24
C ALA A 502 16.15 -22.19 -17.04
N SER A 503 15.91 -21.50 -18.16
CA SER A 503 16.94 -20.95 -19.04
C SER A 503 16.80 -19.44 -19.27
N HIS A 504 15.76 -18.79 -18.76
CA HIS A 504 15.53 -17.35 -18.91
C HIS A 504 15.33 -16.67 -17.56
N TYR A 505 16.06 -15.57 -17.35
CA TYR A 505 16.08 -14.84 -16.09
C TYR A 505 16.09 -13.34 -16.34
N SER A 506 15.21 -12.60 -15.65
CA SER A 506 15.28 -11.14 -15.62
C SER A 506 16.49 -10.70 -14.82
N VAL A 507 17.24 -9.73 -15.33
CA VAL A 507 18.48 -9.25 -14.70
C VAL A 507 18.55 -7.73 -14.69
N ARG A 508 19.16 -7.17 -13.64
CA ARG A 508 19.40 -5.73 -13.50
C ARG A 508 20.81 -5.47 -12.98
N THR A 509 21.33 -4.26 -13.21
CA THR A 509 22.63 -3.84 -12.68
C THR A 509 22.62 -3.78 -11.15
N VAL A 510 23.79 -3.47 -10.59
CA VAL A 510 23.99 -3.17 -9.16
C VAL A 510 22.95 -2.22 -8.57
N SER A 511 22.62 -1.15 -9.30
CA SER A 511 21.66 -0.11 -8.91
C SER A 511 20.22 -0.41 -9.31
N GLY A 512 19.93 -1.57 -9.89
CA GLY A 512 18.60 -1.93 -10.38
C GLY A 512 18.26 -1.34 -11.75
N THR A 513 19.19 -0.70 -12.44
CA THR A 513 18.98 -0.13 -13.78
C THR A 513 19.17 -1.19 -14.88
N ALA A 514 18.94 -0.77 -16.14
CA ALA A 514 19.18 -1.59 -17.32
C ALA A 514 20.67 -1.98 -17.47
N PRO A 515 20.99 -3.28 -17.68
CA PRO A 515 22.35 -3.73 -17.96
C PRO A 515 22.78 -3.48 -19.42
N ALA A 516 24.09 -3.56 -19.66
CA ALA A 516 24.64 -3.60 -21.01
C ALA A 516 24.21 -4.91 -21.72
N SER A 517 23.94 -4.82 -23.02
CA SER A 517 23.69 -6.01 -23.82
C SER A 517 25.01 -6.67 -24.22
N THR A 518 25.12 -7.98 -24.02
CA THR A 518 26.19 -8.80 -24.62
C THR A 518 26.37 -8.50 -26.11
N LEU A 519 27.60 -8.41 -26.61
CA LEU A 519 27.86 -8.17 -28.04
C LEU A 519 27.64 -9.43 -28.89
N ALA A 520 27.93 -10.60 -28.34
CA ALA A 520 27.72 -11.92 -28.92
C ALA A 520 27.33 -12.94 -27.84
N PRO A 521 26.80 -14.12 -28.22
CA PRO A 521 26.70 -15.27 -27.33
C PRO A 521 28.03 -15.63 -26.67
N ASP A 522 28.12 -15.47 -25.36
CA ASP A 522 29.38 -15.60 -24.62
C ASP A 522 29.37 -16.84 -23.70
N SER A 523 30.51 -17.51 -23.50
CA SER A 523 30.65 -18.66 -22.59
C SER A 523 31.52 -18.40 -21.35
N ASP A 524 32.10 -17.21 -21.27
CA ASP A 524 32.97 -16.73 -20.21
C ASP A 524 32.11 -15.97 -19.20
N TRP A 525 31.31 -16.75 -18.46
CA TRP A 525 30.42 -16.24 -17.42
C TRP A 525 30.32 -17.21 -16.25
N SER A 526 29.93 -16.69 -15.09
CA SER A 526 29.69 -17.49 -13.88
C SER A 526 28.62 -16.86 -12.98
N ILE A 527 27.86 -17.71 -12.29
CA ILE A 527 26.82 -17.29 -11.34
C ILE A 527 27.25 -17.61 -9.92
N PHE A 528 27.13 -16.64 -9.01
CA PHE A 528 27.47 -16.76 -7.60
C PHE A 528 26.33 -16.30 -6.69
N ARG A 529 26.42 -16.69 -5.41
CA ARG A 529 25.71 -15.95 -4.37
C ARG A 529 26.37 -14.58 -4.21
N SER A 530 25.60 -13.51 -4.05
CA SER A 530 26.16 -12.16 -3.83
C SER A 530 26.99 -12.10 -2.56
N TYR A 531 26.51 -12.78 -1.52
CA TYR A 531 27.10 -12.79 -0.19
C TYR A 531 27.17 -14.19 0.41
N THR A 532 28.12 -14.37 1.33
CA THR A 532 28.36 -15.65 2.01
C THR A 532 27.76 -15.72 3.42
N SER A 533 27.09 -14.67 3.90
CA SER A 533 26.32 -14.63 5.15
C SER A 533 25.40 -13.41 5.16
N LEU A 534 24.39 -13.39 6.04
CA LEU A 534 23.56 -12.19 6.25
C LEU A 534 24.38 -11.03 6.83
N PHE A 535 25.34 -11.34 7.70
CA PHE A 535 26.27 -10.36 8.24
C PHE A 535 27.07 -9.66 7.13
N ASN A 536 27.56 -10.43 6.15
CA ASN A 536 28.31 -9.89 5.02
C ASN A 536 27.42 -9.02 4.12
N ALA A 537 26.16 -9.42 3.90
CA ALA A 537 25.20 -8.61 3.15
C ALA A 537 24.91 -7.25 3.82
N GLU A 538 24.81 -7.23 5.15
CA GLU A 538 24.62 -6.01 5.92
C GLU A 538 25.84 -5.09 5.85
N ALA A 539 27.03 -5.68 5.95
CA ALA A 539 28.30 -4.98 5.93
C ALA A 539 28.75 -4.55 4.52
N GLY A 540 28.03 -4.92 3.46
CA GLY A 540 28.47 -4.69 2.08
C GLY A 540 29.71 -5.49 1.68
N THR A 541 30.01 -6.59 2.38
CA THR A 541 31.21 -7.41 2.13
C THR A 541 30.90 -8.54 1.16
N GLU A 542 31.23 -8.39 -0.12
CA GLU A 542 30.79 -9.31 -1.17
C GLU A 542 31.47 -10.69 -1.13
N ASN A 543 30.89 -11.63 -1.87
CA ASN A 543 31.44 -12.97 -2.04
C ASN A 543 32.76 -12.93 -2.82
N THR A 544 33.86 -13.29 -2.15
CA THR A 544 35.21 -13.35 -2.75
C THR A 544 35.40 -14.44 -3.81
N GLY A 545 34.35 -15.22 -4.12
CA GLY A 545 34.33 -16.12 -5.28
C GLY A 545 34.07 -15.40 -6.61
N ILE A 546 33.42 -14.24 -6.55
CA ILE A 546 33.24 -13.33 -7.68
C ILE A 546 34.60 -12.72 -8.03
N ASP A 547 34.81 -12.39 -9.30
CA ASP A 547 36.06 -11.81 -9.76
C ASP A 547 36.44 -10.55 -8.95
N ALA A 548 37.73 -10.44 -8.61
CA ALA A 548 38.24 -9.37 -7.75
C ALA A 548 38.10 -7.97 -8.38
N ASP A 549 37.96 -7.88 -9.70
CA ASP A 549 37.74 -6.62 -10.40
C ASP A 549 36.25 -6.22 -10.44
N LEU A 550 35.34 -7.18 -10.19
CA LEU A 550 33.88 -6.99 -10.20
C LEU A 550 33.22 -7.02 -8.81
N VAL A 551 33.95 -7.45 -7.77
CA VAL A 551 33.56 -7.19 -6.37
C VAL A 551 33.61 -5.67 -6.07
N ASN A 552 33.07 -5.23 -4.93
CA ASN A 552 32.83 -3.81 -4.61
C ASN A 552 31.61 -3.17 -5.32
N PHE A 553 30.63 -3.99 -5.69
CA PHE A 553 29.35 -3.50 -6.18
C PHE A 553 28.51 -2.82 -5.08
N ASP A 554 28.77 -3.09 -3.80
CA ASP A 554 27.99 -2.55 -2.68
C ASP A 554 28.90 -1.87 -1.63
N THR A 555 29.11 -0.56 -1.79
CA THR A 555 30.23 0.18 -1.19
C THR A 555 29.99 0.80 0.20
N TRP A 556 28.85 0.53 0.85
CA TRP A 556 28.59 1.08 2.18
C TRP A 556 29.29 0.28 3.28
N SER A 557 29.38 0.87 4.49
CA SER A 557 29.91 0.20 5.67
C SER A 557 28.91 0.36 6.82
N GLY A 558 28.27 -0.75 7.22
CA GLY A 558 27.37 -0.80 8.37
C GLY A 558 25.97 -0.22 8.15
N GLY A 559 25.47 -0.25 6.90
CA GLY A 559 24.11 0.10 6.52
C GLY A 559 23.97 1.23 5.49
N LYS A 560 22.78 1.28 4.85
CA LYS A 560 22.44 2.21 3.77
C LYS A 560 21.19 3.03 4.09
N ASN A 561 21.10 4.26 3.55
CA ASN A 561 19.87 5.03 3.56
C ASN A 561 19.01 4.67 2.35
N LEU A 562 17.98 3.84 2.57
CA LEU A 562 17.05 3.39 1.53
C LEU A 562 15.98 4.41 1.22
N GLN A 563 15.68 5.30 2.16
CA GLN A 563 14.72 6.37 1.97
C GLN A 563 15.16 7.31 0.85
N THR A 564 16.40 7.80 0.91
CA THR A 564 16.92 8.74 -0.11
C THR A 564 17.22 8.07 -1.44
N GLY A 565 17.50 6.76 -1.43
CA GLY A 565 17.68 5.99 -2.65
C GLY A 565 16.36 5.54 -3.30
N GLN A 566 15.23 5.65 -2.59
CA GLN A 566 13.95 5.08 -3.00
C GLN A 566 14.07 3.58 -3.33
N GLU A 567 14.68 2.83 -2.41
CA GLU A 567 15.04 1.44 -2.64
C GLU A 567 14.35 0.47 -1.67
N GLN A 568 13.94 -0.68 -2.21
CA GLN A 568 13.62 -1.88 -1.43
C GLN A 568 14.74 -2.90 -1.56
N TRP A 569 15.30 -3.32 -0.43
CA TRP A 569 16.38 -4.31 -0.39
C TRP A 569 15.83 -5.71 -0.10
N ASN A 570 15.86 -6.57 -1.11
CA ASN A 570 15.34 -7.93 -1.10
C ASN A 570 16.50 -8.93 -0.99
N ILE A 571 16.82 -9.34 0.24
CA ILE A 571 17.88 -10.31 0.54
C ILE A 571 17.30 -11.72 0.56
N ALA A 572 17.55 -12.46 -0.51
CA ALA A 572 17.14 -13.84 -0.70
C ALA A 572 18.13 -14.80 -0.03
N ALA A 573 17.67 -15.53 0.99
CA ALA A 573 18.47 -16.47 1.76
C ALA A 573 18.32 -17.89 1.22
N TYR A 574 19.43 -18.46 0.75
CA TYR A 574 19.52 -19.80 0.18
C TYR A 574 20.27 -20.75 1.10
N ALA A 575 20.00 -22.05 0.97
CA ALA A 575 20.76 -23.05 1.71
C ALA A 575 22.28 -22.87 1.54
N GLY A 576 23.03 -22.99 2.65
CA GLY A 576 24.48 -22.90 2.61
C GLY A 576 25.10 -24.03 1.79
N GLN A 577 26.30 -23.79 1.28
CA GLN A 577 27.03 -24.79 0.52
C GLN A 577 27.24 -26.05 1.37
N GLY A 578 26.79 -27.21 0.88
CA GLY A 578 26.84 -28.46 1.63
C GLY A 578 25.92 -28.53 2.86
N GLY A 579 24.93 -27.64 2.98
CA GLY A 579 24.02 -27.57 4.14
C GLY A 579 24.62 -26.87 5.35
N VAL A 580 25.66 -26.05 5.16
CA VAL A 580 26.28 -25.27 6.22
C VAL A 580 25.31 -24.18 6.71
N ALA A 581 25.26 -23.98 8.03
CA ALA A 581 24.46 -22.93 8.64
C ALA A 581 25.17 -21.57 8.54
N ASP A 582 24.39 -20.47 8.51
CA ASP A 582 24.94 -19.16 8.84
C ASP A 582 25.18 -19.11 10.35
N THR A 583 26.36 -18.71 10.80
CA THR A 583 26.74 -18.71 12.22
C THR A 583 27.04 -17.32 12.76
N VAL A 584 26.96 -16.28 11.93
CA VAL A 584 27.29 -14.91 12.31
C VAL A 584 26.01 -14.12 12.50
N ALA A 585 25.88 -13.46 13.65
CA ALA A 585 24.70 -12.64 13.95
C ALA A 585 24.57 -11.46 12.97
N LEU A 586 23.33 -11.11 12.63
CA LEU A 586 22.99 -9.93 11.81
C LEU A 586 22.61 -8.75 12.71
N GLU A 587 23.13 -7.55 12.41
CA GLU A 587 22.72 -6.31 13.07
C GLU A 587 22.34 -5.22 12.05
N THR A 588 21.07 -4.82 11.95
CA THR A 588 20.64 -3.79 10.97
C THR A 588 20.75 -2.35 11.50
N LEU A 589 21.81 -2.03 12.25
CA LEU A 589 21.83 -0.87 13.17
C LEU A 589 21.81 0.50 12.50
N SER A 590 22.33 0.66 11.28
CA SER A 590 22.45 1.99 10.63
C SER A 590 21.67 2.14 9.32
N TRP A 591 20.73 1.24 9.02
CA TRP A 591 19.86 1.39 7.85
C TRP A 591 18.73 2.39 8.12
N THR A 592 18.52 3.32 7.18
CA THR A 592 17.39 4.27 7.22
C THR A 592 16.31 3.81 6.25
N THR A 593 15.09 3.64 6.75
CA THR A 593 13.99 2.94 6.07
C THR A 593 12.65 3.64 6.29
N THR A 594 11.70 3.41 5.39
CA THR A 594 10.30 3.86 5.44
C THR A 594 9.36 2.69 5.10
N ALA A 595 8.05 2.93 5.08
CA ALA A 595 7.08 1.91 4.70
C ALA A 595 7.28 1.42 3.26
N ASP A 596 7.77 2.30 2.38
CA ASP A 596 7.96 2.01 0.95
C ASP A 596 9.41 1.63 0.63
N SER A 597 10.39 2.14 1.41
CA SER A 597 11.81 1.82 1.28
C SER A 597 12.30 0.99 2.47
N TYR A 598 12.24 -0.33 2.36
CA TYR A 598 12.48 -1.25 3.47
C TYR A 598 13.44 -2.40 3.12
N ILE A 599 13.87 -3.12 4.15
CA ILE A 599 14.68 -4.34 4.03
C ILE A 599 13.76 -5.55 4.21
N LYS A 600 13.85 -6.50 3.28
CA LYS A 600 13.22 -7.82 3.36
C LYS A 600 14.27 -8.91 3.30
N VAL A 601 14.36 -9.70 4.35
CA VAL A 601 15.16 -10.93 4.40
C VAL A 601 14.23 -12.13 4.35
N TYR A 602 14.36 -12.96 3.31
CA TYR A 602 13.40 -14.03 3.07
C TYR A 602 14.01 -15.27 2.43
N THR A 603 13.36 -16.42 2.62
CA THR A 603 13.65 -17.62 1.81
C THR A 603 12.75 -17.64 0.56
N PRO A 604 13.33 -17.66 -0.66
CA PRO A 604 12.59 -17.80 -1.91
C PRO A 604 11.73 -19.06 -1.94
N THR A 605 10.53 -18.96 -2.49
CA THR A 605 9.57 -20.08 -2.56
C THR A 605 8.84 -20.21 -3.88
N ARG A 606 8.59 -19.09 -4.56
CA ARG A 606 7.79 -19.08 -5.78
C ARG A 606 8.64 -19.51 -6.96
N SER A 607 8.02 -20.07 -7.99
CA SER A 607 8.71 -20.52 -9.20
C SER A 607 9.39 -19.39 -9.97
N ASP A 608 8.89 -18.16 -9.80
CA ASP A 608 9.45 -16.92 -10.33
C ASP A 608 10.56 -16.31 -9.45
N GLU A 609 10.80 -16.89 -8.27
CA GLU A 609 11.95 -16.54 -7.41
C GLU A 609 13.07 -17.59 -7.54
N VAL A 610 12.72 -18.88 -7.56
CA VAL A 610 13.68 -20.00 -7.53
C VAL A 610 13.05 -21.28 -8.14
N GLY A 611 13.86 -22.22 -8.64
CA GLY A 611 13.36 -23.49 -9.18
C GLY A 611 12.86 -24.49 -8.12
N VAL A 612 13.42 -24.47 -6.91
CA VAL A 612 12.96 -25.25 -5.76
C VAL A 612 12.97 -24.37 -4.51
N SER A 613 11.85 -24.40 -3.77
CA SER A 613 11.68 -23.62 -2.53
C SER A 613 12.84 -23.80 -1.55
N GLN A 614 13.37 -22.67 -1.08
CA GLN A 614 14.41 -22.59 -0.05
C GLN A 614 13.83 -22.53 1.36
N ARG A 615 12.52 -22.45 1.49
CA ARG A 615 11.82 -22.42 2.78
C ARG A 615 11.69 -23.82 3.37
N HIS A 616 11.72 -23.88 4.69
CA HIS A 616 11.35 -25.07 5.45
C HIS A 616 9.88 -25.48 5.18
N SER A 617 9.56 -26.76 5.37
CA SER A 617 8.18 -27.27 5.23
C SER A 617 7.35 -27.22 6.52
N GLY A 618 7.76 -26.39 7.49
CA GLY A 618 7.12 -26.24 8.80
C GLY A 618 7.69 -27.14 9.89
N ALA A 619 8.87 -27.70 9.65
CA ALA A 619 9.76 -28.32 10.63
C ALA A 619 11.19 -27.85 10.35
N TRP A 620 12.03 -27.84 11.39
CA TRP A 620 13.44 -27.45 11.23
C TRP A 620 14.14 -28.41 10.25
N ASP A 621 14.71 -27.84 9.20
CA ASP A 621 15.44 -28.54 8.15
C ASP A 621 16.81 -27.89 7.98
N ALA A 622 17.85 -28.55 8.47
CA ALA A 622 19.22 -28.06 8.39
C ALA A 622 19.77 -27.99 6.95
N THR A 623 19.09 -28.62 5.98
CA THR A 623 19.44 -28.51 4.57
C THR A 623 18.90 -27.24 3.90
N LYS A 624 18.04 -26.49 4.58
CA LYS A 624 17.56 -25.17 4.17
C LYS A 624 18.38 -24.07 4.85
N TYR A 625 18.21 -22.83 4.39
CA TYR A 625 18.84 -21.69 5.05
C TYR A 625 18.45 -21.67 6.54
N ASN A 626 19.46 -21.55 7.39
CA ASN A 626 19.27 -21.41 8.82
C ASN A 626 20.39 -20.55 9.42
N LEU A 627 19.98 -19.63 10.29
CA LEU A 627 20.86 -18.79 11.08
C LEU A 627 20.97 -19.40 12.48
N SER A 628 22.12 -20.00 12.76
CA SER A 628 22.42 -20.77 13.96
C SER A 628 23.60 -20.14 14.69
N THR A 629 23.33 -19.19 15.59
CA THR A 629 24.37 -18.43 16.29
C THR A 629 24.70 -19.00 17.67
N GLY A 630 25.87 -18.59 18.18
CA GLY A 630 26.33 -18.90 19.54
C GLY A 630 25.87 -17.88 20.59
N THR A 631 26.55 -17.90 21.73
CA THR A 631 26.28 -17.02 22.89
C THR A 631 26.89 -15.63 22.74
N GLY A 632 26.35 -14.63 23.44
CA GLY A 632 26.92 -13.28 23.59
C GLY A 632 26.22 -12.19 22.79
N SER A 633 25.31 -12.55 21.87
CA SER A 633 24.47 -11.62 21.11
C SER A 633 23.23 -12.33 20.57
N ALA A 634 22.23 -11.56 20.14
CA ALA A 634 21.05 -12.10 19.49
C ALA A 634 21.39 -12.58 18.07
N SER A 635 20.67 -13.57 17.54
CA SER A 635 20.95 -14.05 16.18
C SER A 635 20.58 -13.00 15.13
N LEU A 636 19.40 -12.39 15.28
CA LEU A 636 18.94 -11.24 14.50
C LEU A 636 18.71 -10.06 15.43
N ARG A 637 19.45 -8.98 15.20
CA ARG A 637 19.26 -7.69 15.87
C ARG A 637 18.71 -6.68 14.88
N ILE A 638 17.43 -6.34 15.02
CA ILE A 638 16.70 -5.52 14.05
C ILE A 638 16.45 -4.15 14.66
N SER A 639 16.94 -3.10 14.03
CA SER A 639 16.56 -1.72 14.37
C SER A 639 16.15 -0.85 13.21
N ALA A 640 16.30 -1.35 11.99
CA ALA A 640 15.75 -0.69 10.83
C ALA A 640 14.24 -0.86 10.86
N ASN A 641 13.52 0.27 10.75
CA ASN A 641 12.07 0.28 10.70
C ASN A 641 11.56 -0.50 9.47
N TYR A 642 10.30 -0.94 9.50
CA TYR A 642 9.64 -1.65 8.39
C TYR A 642 10.36 -2.92 7.90
N THR A 643 11.35 -3.45 8.65
CA THR A 643 12.06 -4.68 8.29
C THR A 643 11.11 -5.88 8.25
N ILE A 644 11.24 -6.68 7.19
CA ILE A 644 10.46 -7.90 6.99
C ILE A 644 11.39 -9.12 7.08
N VAL A 645 11.05 -10.07 7.95
CA VAL A 645 11.67 -11.40 8.04
C VAL A 645 10.64 -12.45 7.64
N ASP A 646 10.92 -13.22 6.59
CA ASP A 646 9.93 -14.12 5.99
C ASP A 646 10.50 -15.51 5.65
N GLY A 647 10.13 -16.54 6.43
CA GLY A 647 10.48 -17.93 6.13
C GLY A 647 11.87 -18.37 6.59
N LEU A 648 12.48 -17.66 7.53
CA LEU A 648 13.80 -18.03 8.05
C LEU A 648 13.69 -19.12 9.12
N GLN A 649 14.80 -19.82 9.32
CA GLN A 649 15.03 -20.67 10.49
C GLN A 649 16.09 -20.01 11.36
N VAL A 650 15.76 -19.69 12.61
CA VAL A 650 16.65 -18.96 13.52
C VAL A 650 16.83 -19.71 14.83
N THR A 651 18.06 -19.84 15.28
CA THR A 651 18.37 -20.41 16.60
C THR A 651 19.58 -19.76 17.24
N ASN A 652 19.52 -19.64 18.57
CA ASN A 652 20.63 -19.21 19.42
C ASN A 652 20.88 -20.29 20.47
N SER A 653 22.14 -20.68 20.68
CA SER A 653 22.49 -21.69 21.70
C SER A 653 22.59 -21.12 23.12
N GLY A 654 22.60 -19.80 23.27
CA GLY A 654 22.75 -19.11 24.54
C GLY A 654 21.44 -18.94 25.31
N ILE A 655 21.57 -18.59 26.58
CA ILE A 655 20.46 -18.37 27.52
C ILE A 655 20.63 -17.09 28.34
N ALA A 656 21.68 -16.31 28.10
CA ALA A 656 21.86 -15.01 28.75
C ALA A 656 20.87 -14.00 28.18
N SER A 657 20.64 -12.88 28.88
CA SER A 657 19.68 -11.85 28.44
C SER A 657 19.99 -11.22 27.09
N THR A 658 21.19 -11.43 26.55
CA THR A 658 21.64 -10.98 25.23
C THR A 658 21.42 -12.03 24.13
N ASP A 659 21.12 -13.27 24.49
CA ASP A 659 21.18 -14.43 23.58
C ASP A 659 19.81 -14.77 22.99
N ASP A 660 19.06 -13.75 22.57
CA ASP A 660 17.75 -13.95 21.94
C ASP A 660 17.91 -14.50 20.51
N CYS A 661 16.87 -15.16 19.98
CA CYS A 661 16.90 -15.51 18.56
C CYS A 661 16.66 -14.27 17.69
N ILE A 662 15.60 -13.53 17.96
CA ILE A 662 15.29 -12.27 17.26
C ILE A 662 15.03 -11.18 18.30
N ASN A 663 15.81 -10.10 18.24
CA ASN A 663 15.68 -8.96 19.12
C ASN A 663 15.47 -7.67 18.31
N ILE A 664 14.37 -6.98 18.58
CA ILE A 664 13.96 -5.74 17.92
C ILE A 664 14.27 -4.56 18.85
N TYR A 665 15.01 -3.58 18.33
CA TYR A 665 15.48 -2.37 19.02
C TYR A 665 15.11 -1.10 18.24
N GLY A 666 14.70 0.00 18.90
CA GLY A 666 14.65 1.33 18.27
C GLY A 666 13.27 2.02 18.26
N TYR A 667 13.28 3.27 17.79
CA TYR A 667 12.17 4.24 17.89
C TYR A 667 11.16 4.10 16.75
N ARG A 668 9.87 3.89 17.09
CA ARG A 668 8.73 3.73 16.15
C ARG A 668 8.91 2.61 15.12
N ASN A 669 9.14 1.39 15.58
CA ASN A 669 9.45 0.26 14.70
C ASN A 669 8.24 -0.59 14.29
N TYR A 670 8.08 -0.83 12.99
CA TYR A 670 7.05 -1.65 12.35
C TYR A 670 7.65 -2.92 11.72
N VAL A 671 8.27 -3.75 12.55
CA VAL A 671 8.86 -5.03 12.09
C VAL A 671 7.78 -6.08 11.82
N THR A 672 7.91 -6.77 10.67
CA THR A 672 7.10 -7.94 10.33
C THR A 672 7.95 -9.21 10.41
N ILE A 673 7.54 -10.19 11.21
CA ILE A 673 8.17 -11.51 11.26
C ILE A 673 7.11 -12.54 10.93
N ARG A 674 7.32 -13.31 9.86
CA ARG A 674 6.32 -14.26 9.40
C ARG A 674 6.88 -15.56 8.88
N ASN A 675 6.01 -16.58 8.90
CA ASN A 675 6.23 -17.88 8.28
C ASN A 675 7.55 -18.55 8.71
N SER A 676 8.12 -18.19 9.86
CA SER A 676 9.48 -18.56 10.28
C SER A 676 9.48 -19.62 11.37
N ILE A 677 10.60 -20.34 11.52
CA ILE A 677 10.86 -21.25 12.63
C ILE A 677 11.92 -20.65 13.54
N ILE A 678 11.59 -20.45 14.81
CA ILE A 678 12.49 -19.90 15.82
C ILE A 678 12.61 -20.86 16.99
N LYS A 679 13.84 -21.22 17.38
CA LYS A 679 14.05 -22.15 18.49
C LYS A 679 15.26 -21.82 19.37
N GLY A 680 15.18 -22.17 20.65
CA GLY A 680 16.27 -21.93 21.59
C GLY A 680 16.37 -20.46 22.01
N GLY A 681 17.57 -20.03 22.36
CA GLY A 681 17.82 -18.67 22.85
C GLY A 681 17.19 -18.35 24.20
N ASN A 682 17.49 -17.16 24.68
CA ASN A 682 16.85 -16.60 25.85
C ASN A 682 15.38 -16.28 25.60
N ASN A 683 15.07 -15.54 24.54
CA ASN A 683 13.72 -15.42 23.99
C ASN A 683 13.69 -15.81 22.50
N GLY A 684 12.53 -16.22 22.00
CA GLY A 684 12.34 -16.48 20.58
C GLY A 684 12.29 -15.17 19.78
N ILE A 685 11.19 -14.43 19.94
CA ILE A 685 11.05 -13.06 19.42
C ILE A 685 10.91 -12.14 20.62
N ILE A 686 11.74 -11.09 20.69
CA ILE A 686 11.63 -10.07 21.72
C ILE A 686 11.69 -8.66 21.14
N ASN A 687 10.84 -7.80 21.65
CA ASN A 687 11.08 -6.36 21.71
C ASN A 687 11.08 -5.96 23.19
N ALA A 688 12.20 -5.39 23.68
CA ALA A 688 12.33 -4.90 25.04
C ALA A 688 12.95 -3.51 25.05
N ALA A 689 12.10 -2.47 25.03
CA ALA A 689 12.52 -1.07 25.08
C ALA A 689 11.88 -0.36 26.29
N SER A 690 12.67 0.46 26.99
CA SER A 690 12.19 1.28 28.11
C SER A 690 12.47 2.76 27.88
N GLY A 691 11.46 3.62 28.01
CA GLY A 691 11.65 5.07 27.99
C GLY A 691 11.29 5.76 26.67
N VAL A 692 10.07 5.51 26.20
CA VAL A 692 9.39 6.13 25.03
C VAL A 692 9.75 5.53 23.67
N ASP A 693 9.17 4.36 23.33
CA ASP A 693 9.18 3.79 21.96
C ASP A 693 7.86 3.02 21.66
N TYR A 694 7.33 3.19 20.44
CA TYR A 694 5.99 2.75 20.01
C TYR A 694 6.02 1.48 19.13
N GLY A 695 5.02 0.59 19.30
CA GLY A 695 4.87 -0.73 18.65
C GLY A 695 4.30 -0.70 17.22
N GLY A 696 3.39 -1.62 16.89
CA GLY A 696 2.86 -1.80 15.52
C GLY A 696 3.43 -2.99 14.76
N HIS A 697 4.12 -3.90 15.45
CA HIS A 697 4.70 -5.10 14.84
C HIS A 697 3.66 -6.06 14.31
N LYS A 698 4.04 -6.88 13.32
CA LYS A 698 3.19 -7.96 12.80
C LYS A 698 3.95 -9.29 12.88
N PHE A 699 3.58 -10.12 13.85
CA PHE A 699 4.17 -11.46 14.03
C PHE A 699 3.14 -12.52 13.70
N TYR A 700 3.31 -13.25 12.58
CA TYR A 700 2.31 -14.23 12.20
C TYR A 700 2.81 -15.47 11.46
N ASN A 701 2.06 -16.56 11.58
CA ASN A 701 2.39 -17.87 10.99
C ASN A 701 3.78 -18.39 11.40
N ASN A 702 4.29 -18.00 12.58
CA ASN A 702 5.58 -18.48 13.07
C ASN A 702 5.42 -19.71 13.96
N ILE A 703 6.47 -20.53 14.01
CA ILE A 703 6.62 -21.64 14.93
C ILE A 703 7.78 -21.31 15.88
N VAL A 704 7.47 -21.06 17.14
CA VAL A 704 8.45 -20.69 18.18
C VAL A 704 8.49 -21.76 19.25
N TYR A 705 9.67 -22.31 19.57
CA TYR A 705 9.73 -23.37 20.59
C TYR A 705 11.06 -23.50 21.33
N GLY A 706 10.99 -24.08 22.53
CA GLY A 706 12.19 -24.48 23.28
C GLY A 706 13.06 -23.30 23.75
N THR A 707 12.45 -22.15 24.02
CA THR A 707 13.16 -20.94 24.48
C THR A 707 13.33 -20.95 26.01
N TYR A 708 14.40 -20.34 26.52
CA TYR A 708 14.72 -20.36 27.96
C TYR A 708 13.79 -19.49 28.82
N LEU A 709 13.40 -18.30 28.34
CA LEU A 709 12.44 -17.38 28.97
C LEU A 709 11.14 -17.24 28.14
N GLY A 710 11.02 -16.25 27.26
CA GLY A 710 9.79 -15.98 26.53
C GLY A 710 9.76 -16.64 25.15
N GLY A 711 8.58 -17.03 24.67
CA GLY A 711 8.39 -17.40 23.26
C GLY A 711 8.39 -16.17 22.38
N ILE A 712 7.27 -15.45 22.36
CA ILE A 712 7.09 -14.15 21.71
C ILE A 712 6.80 -13.12 22.80
N ARG A 713 7.65 -12.10 22.92
CA ARG A 713 7.57 -11.12 24.00
C ARG A 713 7.72 -9.69 23.49
N ILE A 714 6.71 -8.87 23.75
CA ILE A 714 6.71 -7.44 23.46
C ILE A 714 6.57 -6.71 24.80
N TYR A 715 7.66 -6.08 25.22
CA TYR A 715 7.75 -5.33 26.46
C TYR A 715 8.07 -3.87 26.14
N LEU A 716 7.03 -3.04 26.08
CA LEU A 716 7.13 -1.60 25.81
C LEU A 716 6.69 -0.83 27.06
N SER A 717 7.51 0.12 27.51
CA SER A 717 7.11 1.10 28.54
C SER A 717 7.18 2.53 27.99
N GLY A 718 6.01 3.14 27.78
CA GLY A 718 5.86 4.47 27.14
C GLY A 718 4.41 4.97 27.14
N ALA A 719 4.19 6.23 26.71
CA ALA A 719 2.92 6.94 26.88
C ALA A 719 1.80 6.57 25.89
N ASP A 720 2.11 6.07 24.67
CA ASP A 720 1.12 5.81 23.58
C ASP A 720 1.43 4.56 22.71
N PRO A 721 1.59 3.34 23.27
CA PRO A 721 1.96 2.17 22.48
C PRO A 721 0.94 1.87 21.35
N VAL A 722 1.42 1.82 20.10
CA VAL A 722 0.67 1.33 18.93
C VAL A 722 0.54 -0.19 19.03
N ALA A 723 -0.69 -0.69 18.87
CA ALA A 723 -1.00 -2.11 19.02
C ALA A 723 -0.17 -2.99 18.07
N SER A 724 0.55 -3.96 18.62
CA SER A 724 1.21 -5.02 17.85
C SER A 724 0.25 -6.19 17.60
N TYR A 725 0.42 -6.86 16.46
CA TYR A 725 -0.46 -7.90 15.95
C TYR A 725 0.26 -9.25 15.98
N ILE A 726 -0.23 -10.19 16.79
CA ILE A 726 0.36 -11.53 16.95
C ILE A 726 -0.68 -12.56 16.52
N TYR A 727 -0.57 -13.09 15.30
CA TYR A 727 -1.61 -13.92 14.68
C TYR A 727 -1.13 -15.29 14.20
N ASN A 728 -1.95 -16.33 14.35
CA ASN A 728 -1.68 -17.65 13.75
C ASN A 728 -0.31 -18.25 14.12
N ASN A 729 0.27 -17.90 15.27
CA ASN A 729 1.55 -18.45 15.70
C ASN A 729 1.34 -19.74 16.49
N THR A 730 2.31 -20.66 16.41
CA THR A 730 2.42 -21.83 17.27
C THR A 730 3.62 -21.65 18.20
N VAL A 731 3.36 -21.54 19.51
CA VAL A 731 4.37 -21.35 20.56
C VAL A 731 4.35 -22.53 21.52
N TYR A 732 5.45 -23.28 21.59
CA TYR A 732 5.49 -24.54 22.30
C TYR A 732 6.74 -24.71 23.18
N ASN A 733 6.55 -25.19 24.41
CA ASN A 733 7.64 -25.56 25.30
C ASN A 733 8.66 -24.41 25.50
N CYS A 734 8.16 -23.18 25.60
CA CYS A 734 8.93 -22.00 25.98
C CYS A 734 8.93 -21.82 27.51
N ASN A 735 9.77 -20.91 27.99
CA ASN A 735 10.02 -20.66 29.41
C ASN A 735 10.59 -21.88 30.13
N THR A 736 11.61 -22.53 29.55
CA THR A 736 12.20 -23.73 30.17
C THR A 736 12.90 -23.44 31.51
N SER A 737 13.19 -22.17 31.80
CA SER A 737 13.76 -21.70 33.09
C SER A 737 12.77 -21.70 34.25
N ASN A 738 11.47 -21.94 33.99
CA ASN A 738 10.39 -21.91 34.98
C ASN A 738 10.23 -20.55 35.67
N ASN A 739 10.40 -19.46 34.91
CA ASN A 739 10.19 -18.14 35.45
C ASN A 739 8.68 -17.89 35.65
N SER A 740 8.27 -17.60 36.88
CA SER A 740 6.86 -17.42 37.26
C SER A 740 6.16 -16.22 36.63
N TRP A 741 6.87 -15.35 35.92
CA TRP A 741 6.33 -14.14 35.30
C TRP A 741 6.38 -14.17 33.77
N ARG A 742 6.84 -15.28 33.18
CA ARG A 742 7.08 -15.40 31.74
C ARG A 742 6.22 -16.51 31.13
N GLY A 743 6.09 -16.48 29.81
CA GLY A 743 5.22 -17.42 29.12
C GLY A 743 5.50 -17.63 27.64
N GLY A 744 4.51 -18.22 26.96
CA GLY A 744 4.53 -18.42 25.52
C GLY A 744 4.43 -17.08 24.78
N ILE A 745 3.30 -16.40 24.89
CA ILE A 745 3.01 -15.14 24.20
C ILE A 745 2.74 -14.03 25.22
N GLU A 746 3.58 -13.00 25.20
CA GLU A 746 3.51 -11.83 26.08
C GLU A 746 3.42 -10.56 25.22
N PRO A 747 2.24 -10.11 24.75
CA PRO A 747 2.12 -8.84 24.05
C PRO A 747 2.28 -7.64 25.01
N ASP A 748 2.42 -6.45 24.44
CA ASP A 748 2.26 -5.20 25.17
C ASP A 748 0.78 -5.01 25.60
N GLY A 749 0.52 -4.05 26.50
CA GLY A 749 -0.82 -3.82 27.06
C GLY A 749 -1.92 -3.52 26.02
N ASN A 750 -1.54 -3.06 24.82
CA ASN A 750 -2.42 -2.79 23.68
C ASN A 750 -2.35 -3.86 22.58
N GLY A 751 -1.51 -4.88 22.72
CA GLY A 751 -1.28 -5.88 21.67
C GLY A 751 -2.47 -6.79 21.45
N ILE A 752 -2.70 -7.14 20.18
CA ILE A 752 -3.83 -7.94 19.72
C ILE A 752 -3.34 -9.35 19.39
N THR A 753 -3.84 -10.34 20.11
CA THR A 753 -3.47 -11.75 19.90
C THR A 753 -4.68 -12.54 19.40
N LYS A 754 -4.57 -13.11 18.19
CA LYS A 754 -5.67 -13.87 17.59
C LYS A 754 -5.20 -15.16 16.94
N ASN A 755 -6.01 -16.21 17.02
CA ASN A 755 -5.78 -17.49 16.33
C ASN A 755 -4.43 -18.15 16.68
N ASN A 756 -3.85 -17.87 17.85
CA ASN A 756 -2.57 -18.47 18.24
C ASN A 756 -2.77 -19.77 19.02
N ILE A 757 -1.80 -20.66 18.90
CA ILE A 757 -1.65 -21.83 19.76
C ILE A 757 -0.44 -21.59 20.66
N ALA A 758 -0.65 -21.45 21.96
CA ALA A 758 0.43 -21.43 22.94
C ALA A 758 0.20 -22.57 23.92
N ILE A 759 1.04 -23.60 23.92
CA ILE A 759 0.81 -24.78 24.76
C ILE A 759 2.09 -25.36 25.35
N GLY A 760 2.00 -25.93 26.55
CA GLY A 760 3.13 -26.58 27.21
C GLY A 760 4.22 -25.60 27.64
N ASN A 761 3.90 -24.31 27.74
CA ASN A 761 4.79 -23.30 28.29
C ASN A 761 4.71 -23.37 29.82
N GLN A 762 5.84 -23.21 30.53
CA GLN A 762 5.91 -23.66 31.92
C GLN A 762 5.01 -22.87 32.90
N ALA A 763 5.07 -21.53 32.90
CA ALA A 763 4.31 -20.72 33.86
C ALA A 763 2.98 -20.19 33.31
N TYR A 764 3.00 -19.58 32.12
CA TYR A 764 1.79 -19.10 31.43
C TYR A 764 1.89 -19.34 29.93
N ASP A 765 0.78 -19.68 29.27
CA ASP A 765 0.72 -19.69 27.81
C ASP A 765 0.56 -18.27 27.23
N PHE A 766 -0.26 -17.44 27.85
CA PHE A 766 -0.43 -16.02 27.56
C PHE A 766 -0.24 -15.16 28.82
N THR A 767 0.55 -14.08 28.72
CA THR A 767 0.75 -13.12 29.83
C THR A 767 0.38 -11.71 29.35
N ALA A 768 -0.27 -10.90 30.19
CA ALA A 768 -0.55 -9.47 29.93
C ALA A 768 -1.38 -9.13 28.67
N SER A 769 -2.05 -10.10 28.04
CA SER A 769 -2.88 -9.88 26.85
C SER A 769 -4.35 -9.67 27.20
N THR A 770 -4.88 -8.47 26.94
CA THR A 770 -6.29 -8.11 27.17
C THR A 770 -7.16 -8.22 25.92
N ASN A 771 -6.57 -8.09 24.72
CA ASN A 771 -7.27 -8.16 23.43
C ASN A 771 -7.03 -9.49 22.73
N GLN A 772 -7.70 -10.53 23.22
CA GLN A 772 -7.56 -11.91 22.76
C GLN A 772 -8.83 -12.41 22.06
N SER A 773 -8.68 -13.24 21.03
CA SER A 773 -9.80 -14.04 20.50
C SER A 773 -9.29 -15.26 19.73
N TYR A 774 -10.05 -16.36 19.77
CA TYR A 774 -9.76 -17.60 19.04
C TYR A 774 -8.38 -18.21 19.34
N ASN A 775 -7.82 -17.98 20.54
CA ASN A 775 -6.53 -18.53 20.94
C ASN A 775 -6.71 -19.90 21.65
N ILE A 776 -5.65 -20.72 21.66
CA ILE A 776 -5.61 -22.00 22.38
C ILE A 776 -4.50 -21.95 23.44
N SER A 777 -4.83 -22.33 24.68
CA SER A 777 -3.86 -22.52 25.79
C SER A 777 -4.02 -23.86 26.51
N SER A 778 -2.92 -24.38 27.07
CA SER A 778 -2.94 -25.47 28.07
C SER A 778 -3.38 -25.05 29.47
N ASP A 779 -3.32 -23.77 29.79
CA ASP A 779 -3.76 -23.21 31.06
C ASP A 779 -5.00 -22.31 30.88
N ALA A 780 -5.35 -21.53 31.90
CA ALA A 780 -6.51 -20.64 31.88
C ALA A 780 -6.32 -19.30 31.12
N THR A 781 -5.18 -19.10 30.44
CA THR A 781 -4.77 -17.76 29.97
C THR A 781 -5.28 -17.35 28.59
N ALA A 782 -5.76 -18.29 27.76
CA ALA A 782 -6.48 -17.94 26.53
C ALA A 782 -7.90 -17.42 26.87
N VAL A 783 -8.11 -16.12 26.72
CA VAL A 783 -9.38 -15.45 27.02
C VAL A 783 -10.01 -14.85 25.76
N GLY A 784 -11.21 -14.26 25.90
CA GLY A 784 -11.93 -13.61 24.81
C GLY A 784 -12.70 -14.56 23.90
N THR A 785 -13.43 -13.99 22.93
CA THR A 785 -14.37 -14.73 22.08
C THR A 785 -13.68 -15.85 21.31
N GLY A 786 -14.25 -17.06 21.35
CA GLY A 786 -13.79 -18.22 20.58
C GLY A 786 -12.51 -18.89 21.09
N SER A 787 -11.90 -18.40 22.17
CA SER A 787 -10.68 -18.98 22.74
C SER A 787 -10.96 -20.28 23.50
N LEU A 788 -10.01 -21.22 23.44
CA LEU A 788 -10.05 -22.53 24.10
C LEU A 788 -8.93 -22.64 25.13
N ALA A 789 -9.28 -22.47 26.41
CA ALA A 789 -8.37 -22.61 27.54
C ALA A 789 -8.34 -24.03 28.12
N SER A 790 -7.33 -24.34 28.93
CA SER A 790 -7.14 -25.64 29.64
C SER A 790 -7.08 -26.86 28.71
N GLN A 791 -6.53 -26.69 27.50
CA GLN A 791 -6.40 -27.78 26.54
C GLN A 791 -5.20 -28.68 26.84
N THR A 792 -5.18 -29.88 26.29
CA THR A 792 -4.03 -30.79 26.38
C THR A 792 -3.43 -31.00 25.00
N LEU A 793 -2.19 -31.52 24.93
CA LEU A 793 -1.59 -31.93 23.66
C LEU A 793 -2.42 -32.97 22.91
N SER A 794 -3.27 -33.75 23.59
CA SER A 794 -4.17 -34.68 22.91
C SER A 794 -5.33 -33.99 22.19
N ASN A 795 -5.67 -32.76 22.59
CA ASN A 795 -6.67 -31.92 21.93
C ASN A 795 -6.10 -31.23 20.68
N ILE A 796 -4.77 -31.14 20.57
CA ILE A 796 -4.07 -30.50 19.45
C ILE A 796 -3.30 -31.56 18.66
N ALA A 797 -3.83 -31.96 17.51
CA ALA A 797 -3.22 -33.00 16.69
C ALA A 797 -1.99 -32.49 15.93
N PHE A 798 -0.87 -32.23 16.61
CA PHE A 798 0.40 -31.92 15.94
C PHE A 798 0.92 -33.12 15.13
N VAL A 799 1.62 -32.88 14.01
CA VAL A 799 2.26 -33.94 13.23
C VAL A 799 3.30 -34.66 14.09
N SER A 800 4.15 -33.92 14.82
CA SER A 800 5.06 -34.50 15.80
C SER A 800 5.59 -33.47 16.79
N THR A 801 5.48 -33.76 18.09
CA THR A 801 6.07 -32.94 19.16
C THR A 801 7.54 -33.28 19.47
N THR A 802 8.09 -34.34 18.86
CA THR A 802 9.46 -34.81 19.12
C THR A 802 10.44 -34.45 18.01
N SER A 803 9.96 -34.29 16.77
CA SER A 803 10.76 -33.86 15.61
C SER A 803 10.68 -32.35 15.34
N GLY A 804 10.00 -31.59 16.21
CA GLY A 804 9.79 -30.16 16.01
C GLY A 804 8.79 -29.82 14.90
N GLU A 805 7.90 -30.76 14.54
CA GLU A 805 6.90 -30.58 13.47
C GLU A 805 5.52 -30.28 14.07
N TYR A 806 5.35 -29.02 14.48
CA TYR A 806 4.15 -28.54 15.17
C TYR A 806 3.02 -28.10 14.22
N ARG A 807 2.95 -28.67 13.00
CA ARG A 807 1.80 -28.48 12.09
C ARG A 807 0.61 -29.31 12.54
N HIS A 808 -0.61 -28.92 12.21
CA HIS A 808 -1.79 -29.78 12.41
C HIS A 808 -1.77 -30.98 11.45
N ARG A 809 -2.09 -32.17 11.97
CA ARG A 809 -2.43 -33.35 11.15
C ARG A 809 -3.76 -33.07 10.44
N PRO A 810 -3.90 -33.41 9.15
CA PRO A 810 -5.20 -33.40 8.49
C PRO A 810 -6.18 -34.26 9.29
N LEU A 811 -7.37 -33.74 9.57
CA LEU A 811 -8.46 -34.54 10.14
C LEU A 811 -8.74 -35.71 9.18
N GLN A 812 -8.39 -36.94 9.58
CA GLN A 812 -8.91 -38.11 8.90
C GLN A 812 -10.42 -38.10 9.06
N ARG A 813 -11.15 -37.78 7.98
CA ARG A 813 -12.60 -38.04 7.93
C ARG A 813 -12.80 -39.52 8.29
N PRO A 814 -13.70 -39.84 9.24
CA PRO A 814 -13.98 -41.23 9.54
C PRO A 814 -14.53 -41.89 8.27
N ILE A 815 -13.81 -42.88 7.76
CA ILE A 815 -14.29 -43.75 6.69
C ILE A 815 -15.49 -44.50 7.28
N HIS A 816 -16.71 -44.11 6.89
CA HIS A 816 -17.88 -44.91 7.17
C HIS A 816 -17.69 -46.28 6.50
N PRO A 817 -17.82 -47.40 7.23
CA PRO A 817 -17.81 -48.71 6.60
C PRO A 817 -19.07 -48.81 5.72
N ILE A 818 -18.86 -48.90 4.40
CA ILE A 818 -19.91 -49.26 3.45
C ILE A 818 -20.35 -50.68 3.82
N GLN A 819 -21.48 -50.81 4.52
CA GLN A 819 -22.19 -52.07 4.60
C GLN A 819 -22.75 -52.38 3.21
N HIS A 820 -22.09 -53.27 2.48
CA HIS A 820 -22.75 -54.01 1.41
C HIS A 820 -23.87 -54.84 2.04
N ARG A 821 -25.13 -54.52 1.71
CA ARG A 821 -26.24 -55.48 1.82
C ARG A 821 -26.50 -56.06 0.44
N HIS A 822 -26.39 -57.38 0.35
CA HIS A 822 -27.10 -58.22 -0.61
C HIS A 822 -28.58 -58.29 -0.27
#